data_AF-A0A5E4LFX2-F1
#
_entry.id   AF-A0A5E4LFX2-F1
#
_cell.length_a   1.000
_cell.length_b   1.000
_cell.length_c   1.000
_cell.angle_alpha   90.00
_cell.angle_beta   90.00
_cell.angle_gamma   90.00
#
_symmetry.space_group_name_H-M   'P 1'
#
loop_
_entity.id
_entity.type
_entity.pdbx_description
1 polymer ?
#
loop_
_entity_poly.entity_id
_entity_poly.type
_entity_poly.pdbx_seq_one_letter_code
_entity_poly.pdbx_strand_id
1 'polypeptide(L)'
;MKNIMWFSEIRKTNLAEVGGKGANLGEMASVSLPVPTGFVVTSGAYFLFINHNRISQVIKEMTSDLNEEDNDQLNKASDMIRTRILGGEIPPQLRQEIINAYKGMVKDGREPYVAVRSSATAEDLPEASFAGQQSTYLNIKGAENCVQAVKECWASLFEPRSIYYRTTNKFDHLKVGLAAVVQQMVQSEKAGVMFTVDPMSQDRSKIAIEGAYGLGEIVVSGSVTPDRYVVDKNSLQIVVKDVARQTWMIAKVNDQNVHANIKEEMQARQKLTDQQIIELAKLGKRIEQHYGKPQDIEWAFAEGRMYIVQSRPITTLKGEAAVLADIPAIGEKEAPKPATFASAMAAVPKAASVALAQAASAVAQAVPVQKKGEETGGEKVSGEPTADRIATRGLGAAPGIGKGKVKILSGPKEIGRMEKGEVLVTDMTTPDFVPAMKKATAIITNSGGMTCHAAIVSREMGIPCIVGTKNATAVLREGQFVTVDASRGIVYDGDFALEGEKKAETGLSAGGIAPSPTTLSVPATGTKIYVNLAEVDLAGKVAQLPCDGVGLLRAEFMIGDIGEHPKKMLKEGRGQEFTDKLAEKLRVFASAFHPRPVVYRATDFKTNEYRNLKGGEEFEPQEANPMMGWRGCSRYITEPEVFSLELKAIKKVREEYGMKNLWLMLPFVRRIGEIRAIREMLKEHGLHRTLDFKLWIMVEVPSTVFLIDQFCQEGIDGVSIGSNDLTQLILGIDRDNATLAEGFDERNQAVLRAVERVVKVCNEYKVTCSLCGQAPSVYPDFAEKLVEFGITSMSVNPDAVERTRRVVASAEMKVLLKRLAKLSVENPEHKNELAD
;
A
#
# COMPACT_ATOMS: atom_id res chain seq x y z
N MET A 1 27.91 -5.20 29.77
CA MET A 1 26.98 -5.94 28.88
C MET A 1 27.68 -7.19 28.38
N LYS A 2 26.95 -8.23 27.97
CA LYS A 2 27.54 -9.35 27.23
C LYS A 2 27.87 -8.90 25.81
N ASN A 3 29.01 -9.35 25.28
CA ASN A 3 29.38 -9.10 23.87
C ASN A 3 28.69 -10.05 22.90
N ILE A 4 28.43 -11.27 23.36
CA ILE A 4 27.75 -12.33 22.63
C ILE A 4 26.49 -12.75 23.40
N MET A 5 25.37 -12.91 22.70
CA MET A 5 24.13 -13.43 23.26
C MET A 5 23.55 -14.51 22.35
N TRP A 6 23.26 -15.68 22.89
CA TRP A 6 22.61 -16.75 22.12
C TRP A 6 21.11 -16.47 21.93
N PHE A 7 20.51 -16.96 20.84
CA PHE A 7 19.06 -16.77 20.62
C PHE A 7 18.20 -17.29 21.79
N SER A 8 18.64 -18.35 22.48
CA SER A 8 17.99 -18.87 23.69
C SER A 8 18.00 -17.91 24.90
N GLU A 9 18.99 -17.02 24.97
CA GLU A 9 19.17 -16.03 26.05
C GLU A 9 18.44 -14.70 25.77
N ILE A 10 18.15 -14.39 24.49
CA ILE A 10 17.58 -13.11 24.06
C ILE A 10 16.07 -13.08 24.29
N ARG A 11 15.56 -11.91 24.71
CA ARG A 11 14.13 -11.58 24.80
C ARG A 11 13.86 -10.22 24.13
N LYS A 12 12.60 -9.87 23.90
CA LYS A 12 12.18 -8.54 23.41
C LYS A 12 12.81 -7.35 24.15
N THR A 13 13.14 -7.49 25.44
CA THR A 13 13.79 -6.46 26.25
C THR A 13 15.23 -6.13 25.82
N ASN A 14 15.90 -7.01 25.08
CA ASN A 14 17.30 -6.83 24.65
C ASN A 14 17.44 -6.03 23.34
N LEU A 15 16.36 -5.37 22.87
CA LEU A 15 16.31 -4.68 21.56
C LEU A 15 17.50 -3.73 21.31
N ALA A 16 17.91 -2.95 22.32
CA ALA A 16 19.04 -2.02 22.22
C ALA A 16 20.41 -2.73 22.11
N GLU A 17 20.50 -4.00 22.48
CA GLU A 17 21.73 -4.80 22.50
C GLU A 17 21.87 -5.66 21.23
N VAL A 18 20.75 -6.14 20.66
CA VAL A 18 20.74 -7.10 19.54
C VAL A 18 20.04 -6.61 18.27
N GLY A 19 19.39 -5.45 18.30
CA GLY A 19 18.59 -4.90 17.19
C GLY A 19 17.31 -5.71 16.89
N GLY A 20 16.46 -5.19 16.01
CA GLY A 20 15.14 -5.78 15.71
C GLY A 20 15.19 -7.23 15.26
N LYS A 21 16.06 -7.57 14.30
CA LYS A 21 16.18 -8.93 13.76
C LYS A 21 16.68 -9.91 14.83
N GLY A 22 17.69 -9.51 15.61
CA GLY A 22 18.24 -10.30 16.71
C GLY A 22 17.20 -10.53 17.83
N ALA A 23 16.47 -9.49 18.22
CA ALA A 23 15.40 -9.58 19.22
C ALA A 23 14.26 -10.50 18.76
N ASN A 24 13.87 -10.41 17.49
CA ASN A 24 12.80 -11.23 16.91
C ASN A 24 13.19 -12.72 16.77
N LEU A 25 14.44 -13.01 16.37
CA LEU A 25 14.97 -14.37 16.35
C LEU A 25 15.07 -14.98 17.76
N GLY A 26 15.49 -14.19 18.75
CA GLY A 26 15.52 -14.59 20.16
C GLY A 26 14.12 -14.83 20.74
N GLU A 27 13.17 -13.96 20.42
CA GLU A 27 11.75 -14.13 20.78
C GLU A 27 11.20 -15.46 20.25
N MET A 28 11.37 -15.76 18.95
CA MET A 28 10.92 -17.02 18.36
C MET A 28 11.60 -18.24 18.98
N ALA A 29 12.91 -18.16 19.24
CA ALA A 29 13.65 -19.23 19.91
C ALA A 29 13.18 -19.45 21.35
N SER A 30 12.84 -18.38 22.09
CA SER A 30 12.37 -18.45 23.48
C SER A 30 11.07 -19.24 23.64
N VAL A 31 10.18 -19.17 22.63
CA VAL A 31 8.93 -19.95 22.59
C VAL A 31 9.06 -21.30 21.90
N SER A 32 10.29 -21.82 21.75
CA SER A 32 10.58 -23.15 21.18
C SER A 32 10.01 -23.36 19.78
N LEU A 33 10.08 -22.33 18.93
CA LEU A 33 9.92 -22.49 17.48
C LEU A 33 11.22 -23.02 16.87
N PRO A 34 11.18 -23.73 15.73
CA PRO A 34 12.37 -24.32 15.12
C PRO A 34 13.20 -23.27 14.38
N VAL A 35 13.80 -22.33 15.12
CA VAL A 35 14.72 -21.34 14.56
C VAL A 35 16.10 -21.98 14.40
N PRO A 36 16.82 -21.78 13.27
CA PRO A 36 18.20 -22.23 13.12
C PRO A 36 19.08 -21.65 14.25
N THR A 37 19.93 -22.49 14.85
CA THR A 37 20.77 -22.09 15.99
C THR A 37 21.67 -20.92 15.60
N GLY A 38 21.90 -20.00 16.54
CA GLY A 38 22.73 -18.83 16.30
C GLY A 38 22.91 -17.95 17.54
N PHE A 39 23.73 -16.93 17.37
CA PHE A 39 24.04 -15.91 18.38
C PHE A 39 24.10 -14.53 17.74
N VAL A 40 24.06 -13.50 18.57
CA VAL A 40 24.23 -12.11 18.16
C VAL A 40 25.49 -11.56 18.78
N VAL A 41 26.35 -10.96 17.95
CA VAL A 41 27.42 -10.07 18.40
C VAL A 41 26.78 -8.70 18.63
N THR A 42 26.76 -8.25 19.88
CA THR A 42 25.90 -7.13 20.31
C THR A 42 26.37 -5.78 19.78
N SER A 43 25.47 -4.79 19.81
CA SER A 43 25.81 -3.38 19.56
C SER A 43 26.90 -2.86 20.51
N GLY A 44 26.94 -3.36 21.76
CA GLY A 44 28.01 -3.09 22.71
C GLY A 44 29.38 -3.58 22.22
N ALA A 45 29.45 -4.76 21.62
CA ALA A 45 30.68 -5.30 21.02
C ALA A 45 31.16 -4.47 19.82
N TYR A 46 30.23 -3.96 18.99
CA TYR A 46 30.55 -2.98 17.94
C TYR A 46 31.17 -1.70 18.52
N PHE A 47 30.59 -1.11 19.57
CA PHE A 47 31.16 0.09 20.20
C PHE A 47 32.52 -0.17 20.85
N LEU A 48 32.75 -1.36 21.44
CA LEU A 48 34.07 -1.75 21.94
C LEU A 48 35.12 -1.80 20.82
N PHE A 49 34.78 -2.41 19.68
CA PHE A 49 35.65 -2.45 18.49
C PHE A 49 35.99 -1.05 17.96
N ILE A 50 34.98 -0.19 17.80
CA ILE A 50 35.12 1.17 17.27
C ILE A 50 36.00 2.03 18.18
N ASN A 51 35.81 1.94 19.51
CA ASN A 51 36.60 2.68 20.48
C ASN A 51 38.05 2.15 20.60
N HIS A 52 38.25 0.83 20.58
CA HIS A 52 39.59 0.21 20.63
C HIS A 52 40.49 0.71 19.49
N ASN A 53 39.94 0.79 18.27
CA ASN A 53 40.64 1.25 17.08
C ASN A 53 40.62 2.78 16.87
N ARG A 54 40.04 3.54 17.83
CA ARG A 54 39.85 5.00 17.76
C ARG A 54 39.08 5.47 16.51
N ILE A 55 38.23 4.61 15.94
CA ILE A 55 37.48 4.88 14.69
C ILE A 55 36.42 5.97 14.92
N SER A 56 35.94 6.16 16.15
CA SER A 56 35.01 7.22 16.56
C SER A 56 35.45 8.62 16.11
N GLN A 57 36.77 8.90 16.13
CA GLN A 57 37.31 10.17 15.67
C GLN A 57 37.17 10.33 14.15
N VAL A 58 37.51 9.28 13.38
CA VAL A 58 37.40 9.30 11.91
C VAL A 58 35.95 9.40 11.46
N ILE A 59 35.02 8.68 12.12
CA ILE A 59 33.58 8.81 11.86
C ILE A 59 33.17 10.27 12.06
N LYS A 60 33.54 10.88 13.20
CA LYS A 60 33.20 12.28 13.48
C LYS A 60 33.77 13.23 12.42
N GLU A 61 35.07 13.15 12.14
CA GLU A 61 35.75 14.00 11.15
C GLU A 61 35.10 13.90 9.75
N MET A 62 34.69 12.70 9.34
CA MET A 62 34.07 12.46 8.02
C MET A 62 32.57 12.76 7.96
N THR A 63 31.89 13.02 9.09
CA THR A 63 30.43 13.29 9.13
C THR A 63 30.05 14.63 9.76
N SER A 64 30.99 15.43 10.26
CA SER A 64 30.66 16.72 10.94
C SER A 64 30.16 17.78 9.96
N ASP A 65 30.83 17.90 8.82
CA ASP A 65 30.60 18.93 7.79
C ASP A 65 30.18 18.30 6.45
N LEU A 66 29.66 17.06 6.48
CA LEU A 66 29.26 16.33 5.28
C LEU A 66 27.96 16.89 4.72
N ASN A 67 27.99 17.34 3.46
CA ASN A 67 26.78 17.71 2.73
C ASN A 67 26.05 16.45 2.26
N GLU A 68 24.86 16.16 2.76
CA GLU A 68 24.08 14.99 2.33
C GLU A 68 23.68 15.02 0.84
N GLU A 69 23.65 16.20 0.19
CA GLU A 69 23.35 16.33 -1.24
C GLU A 69 24.58 16.09 -2.15
N ASP A 70 25.77 15.90 -1.58
CA ASP A 70 27.02 15.69 -2.32
C ASP A 70 27.44 14.21 -2.33
N ASN A 71 27.15 13.54 -3.46
CA ASN A 71 27.48 12.14 -3.69
C ASN A 71 28.98 11.83 -3.58
N ASP A 72 29.87 12.76 -3.96
CA ASP A 72 31.32 12.53 -3.89
C ASP A 72 31.81 12.61 -2.44
N GLN A 73 31.25 13.52 -1.62
CA GLN A 73 31.50 13.55 -0.18
C GLN A 73 30.98 12.29 0.52
N LEU A 74 29.75 11.84 0.20
CA LEU A 74 29.17 10.61 0.74
C LEU A 74 30.02 9.36 0.44
N ASN A 75 30.42 9.19 -0.83
CA ASN A 75 31.27 8.07 -1.24
C ASN A 75 32.64 8.11 -0.55
N LYS A 76 33.27 9.29 -0.50
CA LYS A 76 34.56 9.49 0.17
C LYS A 76 34.49 9.20 1.68
N ALA A 77 33.44 9.66 2.36
CA ALA A 77 33.23 9.38 3.78
C ALA A 77 32.98 7.89 4.03
N SER A 78 32.14 7.25 3.20
CA SER A 78 31.93 5.79 3.18
C SER A 78 33.26 5.05 3.09
N ASP A 79 34.04 5.31 2.05
CA ASP A 79 35.25 4.54 1.79
C ASP A 79 36.33 4.77 2.85
N MET A 80 36.48 5.99 3.36
CA MET A 80 37.39 6.29 4.46
C MET A 80 36.99 5.55 5.75
N ILE A 81 35.71 5.61 6.16
CA ILE A 81 35.24 4.94 7.38
C ILE A 81 35.31 3.42 7.23
N ARG A 82 34.82 2.87 6.11
CA ARG A 82 34.83 1.44 5.82
C ARG A 82 36.25 0.88 5.77
N THR A 83 37.20 1.59 5.16
CA THR A 83 38.62 1.21 5.16
C THR A 83 39.19 1.12 6.57
N ARG A 84 38.86 2.07 7.46
CA ARG A 84 39.30 2.02 8.88
C ARG A 84 38.63 0.89 9.67
N ILE A 85 37.37 0.56 9.40
CA ILE A 85 36.69 -0.59 10.02
C ILE A 85 37.29 -1.90 9.53
N LEU A 86 37.48 -2.08 8.22
CA LEU A 86 38.05 -3.32 7.66
C LEU A 86 39.53 -3.51 8.05
N GLY A 87 40.30 -2.44 8.16
CA GLY A 87 41.67 -2.46 8.66
C GLY A 87 41.82 -2.57 10.19
N GLY A 88 40.73 -2.42 10.96
CA GLY A 88 40.77 -2.46 12.41
C GLY A 88 40.96 -3.87 12.99
N GLU A 89 41.62 -3.95 14.14
CA GLU A 89 41.82 -5.18 14.90
C GLU A 89 40.65 -5.41 15.87
N ILE A 90 40.08 -6.62 15.88
CA ILE A 90 39.04 -6.98 16.85
C ILE A 90 39.73 -7.32 18.18
N PRO A 91 39.37 -6.66 19.30
CA PRO A 91 39.99 -6.89 20.61
C PRO A 91 40.14 -8.40 20.90
N PRO A 92 41.33 -8.88 21.32
CA PRO A 92 41.61 -10.32 21.39
C PRO A 92 40.58 -11.14 22.19
N GLN A 93 40.05 -10.57 23.28
CA GLN A 93 38.97 -11.18 24.05
C GLN A 93 37.67 -11.31 23.23
N LEU A 94 37.21 -10.24 22.58
CA LEU A 94 36.01 -10.24 21.74
C LEU A 94 36.15 -11.20 20.56
N ARG A 95 37.34 -11.23 19.93
CA ARG A 95 37.68 -12.18 18.87
C ARG A 95 37.55 -13.62 19.37
N GLN A 96 38.09 -13.92 20.55
CA GLN A 96 38.00 -15.25 21.14
C GLN A 96 36.56 -15.62 21.54
N GLU A 97 35.75 -14.67 22.01
CA GLU A 97 34.33 -14.86 22.32
C GLU A 97 33.52 -15.21 21.05
N ILE A 98 33.74 -14.52 19.93
CA ILE A 98 33.12 -14.86 18.62
C ILE A 98 33.55 -16.25 18.15
N ILE A 99 34.85 -16.57 18.23
CA ILE A 99 35.39 -17.89 17.85
C ILE A 99 34.79 -19.00 18.72
N ASN A 100 34.68 -18.78 20.03
CA ASN A 100 34.09 -19.75 20.96
C ASN A 100 32.58 -19.94 20.70
N ALA A 101 31.85 -18.87 20.37
CA ALA A 101 30.44 -18.95 20.02
C ALA A 101 30.22 -19.73 18.71
N TYR A 102 31.02 -19.45 17.67
CA TYR A 102 30.99 -20.24 16.42
C TYR A 102 31.31 -21.71 16.68
N LYS A 103 32.35 -22.01 17.48
CA LYS A 103 32.69 -23.39 17.87
C LYS A 103 31.58 -24.06 18.69
N GLY A 104 30.83 -23.31 19.50
CA GLY A 104 29.64 -23.81 20.21
C GLY A 104 28.47 -24.21 19.30
N MET A 105 28.49 -23.80 18.03
CA MET A 105 27.50 -24.24 17.02
C MET A 105 27.91 -25.54 16.29
N VAL A 106 29.14 -26.03 16.48
CA VAL A 106 29.63 -27.28 15.88
C VAL A 106 28.88 -28.46 16.48
N LYS A 107 28.31 -29.31 15.62
CA LYS A 107 27.64 -30.56 16.01
C LYS A 107 28.31 -31.73 15.30
N ASP A 108 28.53 -32.82 16.03
CA ASP A 108 29.11 -34.08 15.52
C ASP A 108 30.43 -33.89 14.74
N GLY A 109 31.26 -32.93 15.18
CA GLY A 109 32.54 -32.60 14.54
C GLY A 109 32.43 -31.87 13.18
N ARG A 110 31.22 -31.49 12.74
CA ARG A 110 30.98 -30.78 11.47
C ARG A 110 30.81 -29.29 11.70
N GLU A 111 31.67 -28.48 11.09
CA GLU A 111 31.55 -27.03 11.12
C GLU A 111 30.29 -26.55 10.38
N PRO A 112 29.46 -25.69 11.00
CA PRO A 112 28.27 -25.16 10.36
C PRO A 112 28.62 -24.05 9.38
N TYR A 113 27.92 -24.02 8.25
CA TYR A 113 27.83 -22.81 7.44
C TYR A 113 26.93 -21.82 8.18
N VAL A 114 27.31 -20.54 8.23
CA VAL A 114 26.53 -19.47 8.88
C VAL A 114 26.24 -18.33 7.92
N ALA A 115 25.12 -17.65 8.16
CA ALA A 115 24.83 -16.34 7.63
C ALA A 115 25.21 -15.29 8.68
N VAL A 116 25.88 -14.21 8.25
CA VAL A 116 26.06 -13.01 9.06
C VAL A 116 25.16 -11.92 8.49
N ARG A 117 24.21 -11.47 9.32
CA ARG A 117 23.17 -10.51 8.96
C ARG A 117 23.24 -9.30 9.88
N SER A 118 23.07 -8.12 9.30
CA SER A 118 23.01 -6.88 10.07
C SER A 118 21.70 -6.77 10.87
N SER A 119 21.75 -6.19 12.06
CA SER A 119 20.61 -5.93 12.94
C SER A 119 20.87 -4.63 13.69
N ALA A 120 20.50 -3.50 13.09
CA ALA A 120 20.75 -2.18 13.69
C ALA A 120 19.86 -1.95 14.91
N THR A 121 20.37 -1.21 15.90
CA THR A 121 19.59 -0.83 17.09
C THR A 121 18.59 0.30 16.82
N ALA A 122 18.67 0.94 15.65
CA ALA A 122 17.79 2.01 15.19
C ALA A 122 16.74 1.55 14.15
N GLU A 123 16.71 0.25 13.80
CA GLU A 123 15.76 -0.33 12.82
C GLU A 123 14.29 -0.30 13.26
N ASP A 124 14.02 -0.02 14.54
CA ASP A 124 12.68 -0.05 15.14
C ASP A 124 12.21 1.31 15.70
N LEU A 125 12.85 2.42 15.31
CA LEU A 125 12.14 3.70 15.41
C LEU A 125 10.96 3.66 14.42
N PRO A 126 9.74 4.11 14.78
CA PRO A 126 8.56 4.03 13.90
C PRO A 126 8.71 4.71 12.52
N GLU A 127 9.74 5.54 12.38
CA GLU A 127 10.07 6.36 11.21
C GLU A 127 11.23 5.77 10.37
N ALA A 128 11.88 4.68 10.80
CA ALA A 128 13.20 4.27 10.29
C ALA A 128 13.25 2.86 9.65
N SER A 129 12.81 2.74 8.39
CA SER A 129 12.92 1.51 7.61
C SER A 129 14.30 1.34 6.96
N PHE A 130 15.25 0.71 7.67
CA PHE A 130 16.51 0.23 7.07
C PHE A 130 16.32 -1.11 6.33
N ALA A 131 15.26 -1.25 5.53
CA ALA A 131 14.96 -2.47 4.78
C ALA A 131 15.96 -2.71 3.62
N GLY A 132 17.15 -3.20 3.97
CA GLY A 132 18.17 -3.80 3.09
C GLY A 132 18.60 -2.98 1.87
N GLN A 133 19.21 -1.80 1.94
CA GLN A 133 19.88 -1.00 2.97
C GLN A 133 21.19 -1.54 3.57
N GLN A 134 21.40 -2.86 3.76
CA GLN A 134 22.60 -3.40 4.43
C GLN A 134 22.98 -4.81 3.92
N SER A 135 24.29 -5.08 3.87
CA SER A 135 24.89 -6.31 3.33
C SER A 135 24.60 -7.57 4.18
N THR A 136 24.33 -8.69 3.51
CA THR A 136 24.15 -10.03 4.12
C THR A 136 25.18 -11.01 3.55
N TYR A 137 25.88 -11.71 4.43
CA TYR A 137 26.97 -12.61 4.08
C TYR A 137 26.52 -14.06 4.30
N LEU A 138 26.45 -14.87 3.24
CA LEU A 138 25.92 -16.24 3.28
C LEU A 138 27.04 -17.29 3.15
N ASN A 139 26.77 -18.52 3.60
CA ASN A 139 27.67 -19.68 3.51
C ASN A 139 29.07 -19.47 4.12
N ILE A 140 29.19 -18.63 5.15
CA ILE A 140 30.46 -18.41 5.85
C ILE A 140 30.81 -19.69 6.64
N LYS A 141 32.03 -20.19 6.48
CA LYS A 141 32.52 -21.41 7.14
C LYS A 141 33.88 -21.17 7.79
N GLY A 142 34.07 -21.72 8.99
CA GLY A 142 35.28 -21.55 9.78
C GLY A 142 35.19 -20.31 10.69
N ALA A 143 35.68 -20.47 11.92
CA ALA A 143 35.61 -19.43 12.95
C ALA A 143 36.28 -18.10 12.54
N GLU A 144 37.40 -18.15 11.82
CA GLU A 144 38.11 -16.95 11.34
C GLU A 144 37.31 -16.18 10.28
N ASN A 145 36.71 -16.89 9.33
CA ASN A 145 35.85 -16.27 8.32
C ASN A 145 34.58 -15.68 8.96
N CYS A 146 34.07 -16.29 10.04
CA CYS A 146 32.97 -15.72 10.82
C CYS A 146 33.38 -14.40 11.50
N VAL A 147 34.59 -14.31 12.08
CA VAL A 147 35.12 -13.07 12.66
C VAL A 147 35.26 -11.98 11.58
N GLN A 148 35.78 -12.33 10.41
CA GLN A 148 35.93 -11.39 9.29
C GLN A 148 34.57 -10.92 8.75
N ALA A 149 33.61 -11.81 8.56
CA ALA A 149 32.26 -11.47 8.11
C ALA A 149 31.49 -10.58 9.11
N VAL A 150 31.73 -10.72 10.42
CA VAL A 150 31.20 -9.79 11.45
C VAL A 150 31.80 -8.38 11.27
N LYS A 151 33.09 -8.28 10.96
CA LYS A 151 33.75 -6.98 10.69
C LYS A 151 33.24 -6.32 9.40
N GLU A 152 33.01 -7.11 8.36
CA GLU A 152 32.39 -6.66 7.10
C GLU A 152 30.95 -6.20 7.31
N CYS A 153 30.18 -6.95 8.12
CA CYS A 153 28.85 -6.54 8.55
C CYS A 153 28.87 -5.19 9.28
N TRP A 154 29.80 -4.95 10.21
CA TRP A 154 29.95 -3.62 10.84
C TRP A 154 30.35 -2.52 9.85
N ALA A 155 31.17 -2.82 8.84
CA ALA A 155 31.51 -1.85 7.79
C ALA A 155 30.28 -1.47 6.95
N SER A 156 29.32 -2.38 6.73
CA SER A 156 28.09 -2.10 5.97
C SER A 156 27.22 -0.99 6.57
N LEU A 157 27.36 -0.70 7.87
CA LEU A 157 26.70 0.44 8.52
C LEU A 157 27.08 1.78 7.87
N PHE A 158 28.24 1.86 7.20
CA PHE A 158 28.78 3.06 6.56
C PHE A 158 28.84 2.97 5.04
N GLU A 159 28.00 2.15 4.40
CA GLU A 159 27.71 2.30 2.96
C GLU A 159 27.13 3.70 2.66
N PRO A 160 27.32 4.28 1.45
CA PRO A 160 26.94 5.67 1.16
C PRO A 160 25.46 5.98 1.46
N ARG A 161 24.55 5.07 1.06
CA ARG A 161 23.11 5.10 1.37
C ARG A 161 22.80 5.19 2.86
N SER A 162 23.59 4.51 3.68
CA SER A 162 23.42 4.41 5.14
C SER A 162 23.98 5.63 5.85
N ILE A 163 25.00 6.27 5.27
CA ILE A 163 25.49 7.58 5.73
C ILE A 163 24.44 8.64 5.39
N TYR A 164 24.08 8.79 4.11
CA TYR A 164 23.04 9.71 3.63
C TYR A 164 21.79 9.67 4.52
N TYR A 165 21.17 8.50 4.63
CA TYR A 165 19.95 8.32 5.41
C TYR A 165 20.08 8.80 6.85
N ARG A 166 21.21 8.53 7.52
CA ARG A 166 21.43 9.01 8.90
C ARG A 166 21.68 10.50 8.99
N THR A 167 22.42 11.08 8.05
CA THR A 167 22.68 12.53 7.99
C THR A 167 21.37 13.30 7.76
N THR A 168 20.61 12.94 6.73
CA THR A 168 19.30 13.55 6.41
C THR A 168 18.30 13.46 7.58
N ASN A 169 18.23 12.29 8.25
CA ASN A 169 17.37 12.10 9.43
C ASN A 169 17.99 12.58 10.75
N LYS A 170 19.17 13.23 10.70
CA LYS A 170 19.89 13.82 11.84
C LYS A 170 20.20 12.83 12.97
N PHE A 171 20.39 11.56 12.60
CA PHE A 171 20.85 10.52 13.52
C PHE A 171 22.36 10.64 13.76
N ASP A 172 22.74 10.72 15.03
CA ASP A 172 24.13 10.75 15.46
C ASP A 172 24.86 9.45 15.09
N HIS A 173 25.76 9.52 14.10
CA HIS A 173 26.55 8.40 13.59
C HIS A 173 27.40 7.70 14.67
N LEU A 174 27.66 8.35 15.80
CA LEU A 174 28.40 7.78 16.94
C LEU A 174 27.49 7.08 17.96
N LYS A 175 26.17 7.28 17.90
CA LYS A 175 25.19 6.65 18.80
C LYS A 175 24.46 5.46 18.19
N VAL A 176 24.47 5.31 16.87
CA VAL A 176 23.87 4.15 16.18
C VAL A 176 24.84 2.96 16.21
N GLY A 177 24.42 1.86 16.83
CA GLY A 177 25.18 0.61 16.87
C GLY A 177 24.61 -0.43 15.90
N LEU A 178 25.49 -1.29 15.37
CA LEU A 178 25.08 -2.46 14.59
C LEU A 178 25.38 -3.74 15.35
N ALA A 179 24.33 -4.50 15.68
CA ALA A 179 24.50 -5.87 16.11
C ALA A 179 24.62 -6.78 14.87
N ALA A 180 25.46 -7.82 14.95
CA ALA A 180 25.63 -8.79 13.88
C ALA A 180 25.03 -10.14 14.30
N VAL A 181 23.96 -10.55 13.62
CA VAL A 181 23.29 -11.83 13.81
C VAL A 181 24.07 -12.90 13.06
N VAL A 182 24.62 -13.87 13.79
CA VAL A 182 25.29 -15.06 13.24
C VAL A 182 24.36 -16.26 13.38
N GLN A 183 23.79 -16.71 12.27
CA GLN A 183 22.77 -17.77 12.24
C GLN A 183 23.21 -18.95 11.38
N GLN A 184 22.95 -20.18 11.83
CA GLN A 184 23.22 -21.39 11.03
C GLN A 184 22.46 -21.35 9.69
N MET A 185 23.18 -21.51 8.58
CA MET A 185 22.59 -21.67 7.25
C MET A 185 21.83 -23.00 7.17
N VAL A 186 20.54 -22.93 6.88
CA VAL A 186 19.75 -24.08 6.45
C VAL A 186 20.00 -24.29 4.96
N GLN A 187 20.68 -25.38 4.61
CA GLN A 187 20.89 -25.77 3.22
C GLN A 187 19.61 -26.43 2.70
N SER A 188 18.62 -25.60 2.37
CA SER A 188 17.25 -26.08 2.18
C SER A 188 17.07 -26.89 0.90
N GLU A 189 16.49 -28.07 1.06
CA GLU A 189 15.94 -28.88 -0.04
C GLU A 189 14.73 -28.18 -0.65
N LYS A 190 13.94 -27.51 0.20
CA LYS A 190 12.72 -26.79 -0.14
C LYS A 190 12.59 -25.57 0.78
N ALA A 191 12.12 -24.45 0.27
CA ALA A 191 11.89 -23.25 1.07
C ALA A 191 10.81 -22.37 0.45
N GLY A 192 10.37 -21.37 1.19
CA GLY A 192 9.43 -20.38 0.69
C GLY A 192 8.85 -19.50 1.79
N VAL A 193 7.63 -19.04 1.55
CA VAL A 193 6.93 -18.05 2.37
C VAL A 193 5.59 -18.61 2.83
N MET A 194 5.12 -18.17 4.00
CA MET A 194 3.82 -18.50 4.54
C MET A 194 3.17 -17.24 5.11
N PHE A 195 1.95 -16.97 4.68
CA PHE A 195 1.09 -15.92 5.22
C PHE A 195 0.03 -16.56 6.11
N THR A 196 -0.14 -16.09 7.35
CA THR A 196 -1.23 -16.54 8.23
C THR A 196 -2.56 -15.86 7.89
N VAL A 197 -2.79 -15.61 6.61
CA VAL A 197 -3.97 -15.06 5.96
C VAL A 197 -3.86 -15.49 4.49
N ASP A 198 -4.95 -15.65 3.75
CA ASP A 198 -4.81 -15.70 2.28
C ASP A 198 -4.69 -14.27 1.73
N PRO A 199 -3.55 -13.85 1.14
CA PRO A 199 -3.38 -12.48 0.64
C PRO A 199 -4.26 -12.16 -0.57
N MET A 200 -4.84 -13.16 -1.26
CA MET A 200 -5.79 -12.94 -2.36
C MET A 200 -7.19 -12.57 -1.87
N SER A 201 -7.79 -13.42 -1.03
CA SER A 201 -9.14 -13.21 -0.50
C SER A 201 -9.20 -12.31 0.75
N GLN A 202 -8.05 -12.03 1.36
CA GLN A 202 -7.92 -11.45 2.71
C GLN A 202 -8.59 -12.30 3.81
N ASP A 203 -8.89 -13.57 3.53
CA ASP A 203 -9.55 -14.47 4.47
C ASP A 203 -8.62 -14.86 5.63
N ARG A 204 -8.89 -14.27 6.80
CA ARG A 204 -8.19 -14.54 8.07
C ARG A 204 -8.44 -15.95 8.61
N SER A 205 -9.38 -16.72 8.06
CA SER A 205 -9.57 -18.14 8.37
C SER A 205 -8.60 -19.06 7.62
N LYS A 206 -7.82 -18.54 6.67
CA LYS A 206 -6.89 -19.34 5.86
C LYS A 206 -5.42 -19.02 6.16
N ILE A 207 -4.55 -19.97 5.81
CA ILE A 207 -3.10 -19.81 5.71
C ILE A 207 -2.72 -20.09 4.27
N ALA A 208 -2.00 -19.18 3.62
CA ALA A 208 -1.40 -19.41 2.32
C ALA A 208 0.09 -19.78 2.49
N ILE A 209 0.51 -20.87 1.86
CA ILE A 209 1.89 -21.38 1.88
C ILE A 209 2.38 -21.43 0.43
N GLU A 210 3.52 -20.80 0.16
CA GLU A 210 4.24 -20.89 -1.10
C GLU A 210 5.55 -21.65 -0.90
N GLY A 211 5.90 -22.58 -1.81
CA GLY A 211 7.10 -23.39 -1.70
C GLY A 211 7.77 -23.75 -3.03
N ALA A 212 9.10 -23.70 -3.06
CA ALA A 212 9.96 -24.09 -4.17
C ALA A 212 11.09 -25.03 -3.69
N TYR A 213 11.77 -25.71 -4.62
CA TYR A 213 13.02 -26.44 -4.34
C TYR A 213 14.22 -25.49 -4.20
N GLY A 214 15.16 -25.82 -3.32
CA GLY A 214 16.40 -25.06 -3.07
C GLY A 214 16.29 -23.97 -2.01
N LEU A 215 17.18 -22.97 -2.07
CA LEU A 215 17.18 -21.81 -1.16
C LEU A 215 15.97 -20.88 -1.44
N GLY A 216 15.35 -20.37 -0.37
CA GLY A 216 14.11 -19.58 -0.42
C GLY A 216 14.21 -18.22 -1.11
N GLU A 217 15.43 -17.74 -1.38
CA GLU A 217 15.72 -16.51 -2.10
C GLU A 217 14.94 -16.39 -3.41
N ILE A 218 14.81 -17.48 -4.18
CA ILE A 218 14.08 -17.51 -5.46
C ILE A 218 12.57 -17.28 -5.34
N VAL A 219 12.00 -17.53 -4.16
CA VAL A 219 10.57 -17.28 -3.85
C VAL A 219 10.41 -15.84 -3.39
N VAL A 220 11.29 -15.37 -2.51
CA VAL A 220 11.26 -13.98 -2.01
C VAL A 220 11.53 -12.97 -3.13
N SER A 221 12.44 -13.26 -4.06
CA SER A 221 12.69 -12.45 -5.26
C SER A 221 11.60 -12.56 -6.32
N GLY A 222 10.77 -13.61 -6.26
CA GLY A 222 9.83 -13.96 -7.32
C GLY A 222 10.48 -14.46 -8.61
N SER A 223 11.75 -14.89 -8.58
CA SER A 223 12.47 -15.42 -9.76
C SER A 223 11.96 -16.79 -10.23
N VAL A 224 11.13 -17.47 -9.43
CA VAL A 224 10.37 -18.65 -9.85
C VAL A 224 8.89 -18.51 -9.45
N THR A 225 8.03 -19.23 -10.15
CA THR A 225 6.65 -19.48 -9.70
C THR A 225 6.67 -20.64 -8.71
N PRO A 226 6.35 -20.43 -7.41
CA PRO A 226 6.30 -21.51 -6.42
C PRO A 226 5.04 -22.37 -6.58
N ASP A 227 5.01 -23.53 -5.93
CA ASP A 227 3.72 -24.16 -5.62
C ASP A 227 2.98 -23.32 -4.58
N ARG A 228 1.66 -23.20 -4.69
CA ARG A 228 0.79 -22.53 -3.72
C ARG A 228 -0.17 -23.53 -3.08
N TYR A 229 -0.28 -23.49 -1.76
CA TYR A 229 -1.22 -24.27 -0.97
C TYR A 229 -2.02 -23.35 -0.06
N VAL A 230 -3.33 -23.54 0.03
CA VAL A 230 -4.17 -22.81 0.99
C VAL A 230 -4.75 -23.81 1.98
N VAL A 231 -4.64 -23.51 3.27
CA VAL A 231 -5.06 -24.37 4.38
C VAL A 231 -6.07 -23.64 5.24
N ASP A 232 -7.14 -24.32 5.65
CA ASP A 232 -8.09 -23.80 6.64
C ASP A 232 -7.49 -23.83 8.07
N LYS A 233 -7.50 -22.71 8.79
CA LYS A 233 -6.92 -22.62 10.15
C LYS A 233 -7.62 -23.48 11.18
N ASN A 234 -8.90 -23.80 10.99
CA ASN A 234 -9.73 -24.48 11.97
C ASN A 234 -9.68 -25.99 11.77
N SER A 235 -9.94 -26.46 10.54
CA SER A 235 -9.90 -27.89 10.21
C SER A 235 -8.51 -28.42 9.85
N LEU A 236 -7.56 -27.53 9.53
CA LEU A 236 -6.25 -27.86 8.92
C LEU A 236 -6.36 -28.61 7.58
N GLN A 237 -7.52 -28.55 6.93
CA GLN A 237 -7.72 -29.11 5.60
C GLN A 237 -7.05 -28.23 4.54
N ILE A 238 -6.32 -28.86 3.62
CA ILE A 238 -5.79 -28.19 2.43
C ILE A 238 -6.96 -27.98 1.45
N VAL A 239 -7.30 -26.72 1.19
CA VAL A 239 -8.44 -26.31 0.35
C VAL A 239 -8.03 -25.95 -1.09
N VAL A 240 -6.77 -25.57 -1.33
CA VAL A 240 -6.22 -25.31 -2.67
C VAL A 240 -4.82 -25.93 -2.79
N LYS A 241 -4.49 -26.46 -3.96
CA LYS A 241 -3.14 -26.91 -4.34
C LYS A 241 -2.86 -26.55 -5.79
N ASP A 242 -2.04 -25.52 -5.99
CA ASP A 242 -1.58 -25.07 -7.30
C ASP A 242 -0.12 -25.50 -7.47
N VAL A 243 0.17 -26.47 -8.35
CA VAL A 243 1.54 -27.00 -8.55
C VAL A 243 2.20 -26.33 -9.77
N ALA A 244 3.35 -25.70 -9.54
CA ALA A 244 4.12 -25.03 -10.57
C ALA A 244 5.18 -25.95 -11.19
N ARG A 245 5.62 -25.67 -12.44
CA ARG A 245 6.81 -26.31 -13.01
C ARG A 245 8.02 -25.47 -12.63
N GLN A 246 9.01 -26.06 -11.97
CA GLN A 246 10.25 -25.39 -11.59
C GLN A 246 11.41 -26.11 -12.29
N THR A 247 12.15 -25.40 -13.16
CA THR A 247 13.25 -25.96 -13.96
C THR A 247 14.62 -25.87 -13.30
N TRP A 248 14.80 -24.93 -12.36
CA TRP A 248 16.06 -24.65 -11.69
C TRP A 248 15.86 -24.27 -10.22
N MET A 249 16.92 -24.35 -9.43
CA MET A 249 16.96 -23.92 -8.03
C MET A 249 18.33 -23.33 -7.67
N ILE A 250 18.39 -22.51 -6.62
CA ILE A 250 19.68 -22.19 -5.98
C ILE A 250 20.04 -23.34 -5.05
N ALA A 251 21.21 -23.93 -5.28
CA ALA A 251 21.80 -25.00 -4.49
C ALA A 251 23.24 -24.64 -4.10
N LYS A 252 23.75 -25.20 -2.99
CA LYS A 252 25.16 -25.03 -2.64
C LYS A 252 26.02 -26.07 -3.35
N VAL A 253 27.00 -25.61 -4.14
CA VAL A 253 28.04 -26.43 -4.77
C VAL A 253 29.39 -25.77 -4.50
N ASN A 254 30.38 -26.55 -4.05
CA ASN A 254 31.72 -26.05 -3.71
C ASN A 254 31.72 -24.79 -2.81
N ASP A 255 30.84 -24.80 -1.81
CA ASP A 255 30.62 -23.72 -0.84
C ASP A 255 30.12 -22.38 -1.39
N GLN A 256 29.68 -22.36 -2.65
CA GLN A 256 29.00 -21.23 -3.28
C GLN A 256 27.54 -21.56 -3.62
N ASN A 257 26.70 -20.54 -3.69
CA ASN A 257 25.35 -20.65 -4.25
C ASN A 257 25.46 -20.70 -5.78
N VAL A 258 24.90 -21.74 -6.41
CA VAL A 258 24.86 -21.89 -7.87
C VAL A 258 23.44 -22.16 -8.36
N HIS A 259 23.16 -21.77 -9.60
CA HIS A 259 21.93 -22.16 -10.28
C HIS A 259 22.08 -23.60 -10.78
N ALA A 260 21.32 -24.51 -10.19
CA ALA A 260 21.30 -25.92 -10.53
C ALA A 260 19.99 -26.29 -11.24
N ASN A 261 20.08 -27.03 -12.35
CA ASN A 261 18.91 -27.55 -13.04
C ASN A 261 18.25 -28.68 -12.22
N ILE A 262 16.93 -28.64 -12.13
CA ILE A 262 16.12 -29.68 -11.50
C ILE A 262 15.87 -30.77 -12.54
N LYS A 263 16.03 -32.05 -12.16
CA LYS A 263 15.77 -33.20 -13.03
C LYS A 263 14.33 -33.18 -13.54
N GLU A 264 14.12 -33.49 -14.82
CA GLU A 264 12.82 -33.34 -15.49
C GLU A 264 11.67 -34.03 -14.74
N GLU A 265 11.90 -35.22 -14.21
CA GLU A 265 10.90 -35.98 -13.46
C GLU A 265 10.47 -35.32 -12.15
N MET A 266 11.23 -34.36 -11.62
CA MET A 266 10.93 -33.57 -10.41
C MET A 266 10.29 -32.22 -10.71
N GLN A 267 10.52 -31.62 -11.89
CA GLN A 267 10.17 -30.22 -12.17
C GLN A 267 8.69 -29.90 -11.96
N ALA A 268 7.80 -30.83 -12.30
CA ALA A 268 6.35 -30.69 -12.18
C ALA A 268 5.74 -31.37 -10.94
N ARG A 269 6.55 -31.88 -10.00
CA ARG A 269 6.04 -32.51 -8.77
C ARG A 269 5.63 -31.47 -7.73
N GLN A 270 4.67 -31.86 -6.88
CA GLN A 270 4.32 -31.12 -5.66
C GLN A 270 5.55 -31.03 -4.75
N LYS A 271 5.95 -29.82 -4.32
CA LYS A 271 7.19 -29.62 -3.55
C LYS A 271 7.03 -30.14 -2.13
N LEU A 272 6.05 -29.63 -1.38
CA LEU A 272 5.76 -30.11 -0.02
C LEU A 272 4.79 -31.29 -0.06
N THR A 273 4.98 -32.29 0.79
CA THR A 273 3.93 -33.31 1.01
C THR A 273 2.77 -32.72 1.82
N ASP A 274 1.59 -33.32 1.73
CA ASP A 274 0.40 -32.88 2.49
C ASP A 274 0.67 -32.80 4.00
N GLN A 275 1.43 -33.77 4.55
CA GLN A 275 1.87 -33.76 5.93
C GLN A 275 2.76 -32.53 6.24
N GLN A 276 3.71 -32.21 5.36
CA GLN A 276 4.58 -31.04 5.50
C GLN A 276 3.80 -29.72 5.43
N ILE A 277 2.77 -29.64 4.56
CA ILE A 277 1.88 -28.48 4.45
C ILE A 277 1.11 -28.28 5.77
N ILE A 278 0.57 -29.35 6.34
CA ILE A 278 -0.19 -29.32 7.61
C ILE A 278 0.72 -28.98 8.80
N GLU A 279 1.94 -29.53 8.86
CA GLU A 279 2.92 -29.20 9.90
C GLU A 279 3.33 -27.72 9.86
N LEU A 280 3.56 -27.18 8.66
CA LEU A 280 3.89 -25.78 8.47
C LEU A 280 2.72 -24.86 8.82
N ALA A 281 1.48 -25.23 8.43
CA ALA A 281 0.27 -24.49 8.84
C ALA A 281 0.06 -24.47 10.37
N LYS A 282 0.37 -25.58 11.07
CA LYS A 282 0.36 -25.64 12.54
C LYS A 282 1.42 -24.71 13.15
N LEU A 283 2.61 -24.64 12.57
CA LEU A 283 3.64 -23.68 12.98
C LEU A 283 3.16 -22.24 12.77
N GLY A 284 2.63 -21.91 11.58
CA GLY A 284 2.09 -20.58 11.27
C GLY A 284 1.03 -20.13 12.26
N LYS A 285 0.06 -20.99 12.57
CA LYS A 285 -0.99 -20.73 13.59
C LYS A 285 -0.41 -20.45 14.98
N ARG A 286 0.60 -21.22 15.41
CA ARG A 286 1.29 -21.02 16.70
C ARG A 286 2.09 -19.70 16.74
N ILE A 287 2.70 -19.31 15.62
CA ILE A 287 3.44 -18.04 15.50
C ILE A 287 2.45 -16.87 15.53
N GLU A 288 1.37 -16.90 14.76
CA GLU A 288 0.29 -15.90 14.81
C GLU A 288 -0.31 -15.74 16.21
N GLN A 289 -0.57 -16.85 16.91
CA GLN A 289 -1.05 -16.84 18.29
C GLN A 289 -0.05 -16.17 19.26
N HIS A 290 1.26 -16.38 19.07
CA HIS A 290 2.30 -15.77 19.91
C HIS A 290 2.41 -14.25 19.71
N TYR A 291 2.31 -13.78 18.45
CA TYR A 291 2.42 -12.35 18.14
C TYR A 291 1.08 -11.59 18.23
N GLY A 292 -0.05 -12.29 18.34
CA GLY A 292 -1.39 -11.71 18.46
C GLY A 292 -1.95 -11.06 17.18
N LYS A 293 -1.27 -11.26 16.04
CA LYS A 293 -1.58 -10.62 14.74
C LYS A 293 -1.02 -11.44 13.57
N PRO A 294 -1.63 -11.36 12.37
CA PRO A 294 -1.20 -12.13 11.21
C PRO A 294 0.27 -11.90 10.83
N GLN A 295 0.93 -12.96 10.36
CA GLN A 295 2.37 -12.99 10.12
C GLN A 295 2.71 -13.41 8.68
N ASP A 296 3.71 -12.75 8.12
CA ASP A 296 4.49 -13.13 6.94
C ASP A 296 5.76 -13.84 7.44
N ILE A 297 5.93 -15.11 7.05
CA ILE A 297 6.86 -16.06 7.65
C ILE A 297 7.71 -16.71 6.56
N GLU A 298 9.03 -16.56 6.63
CA GLU A 298 9.97 -17.29 5.77
C GLU A 298 10.36 -18.61 6.43
N TRP A 299 10.26 -19.69 5.66
CA TRP A 299 10.50 -21.06 6.14
C TRP A 299 11.44 -21.82 5.21
N ALA A 300 12.14 -22.80 5.79
CA ALA A 300 13.09 -23.66 5.11
C ALA A 300 12.96 -25.11 5.59
N PHE A 301 13.06 -26.07 4.69
CA PHE A 301 13.05 -27.50 4.98
C PHE A 301 14.38 -28.13 4.56
N ALA A 302 15.03 -28.83 5.49
CA ALA A 302 16.26 -29.58 5.27
C ALA A 302 16.36 -30.75 6.26
N GLU A 303 16.97 -31.86 5.84
CA GLU A 303 17.30 -32.99 6.72
C GLU A 303 16.10 -33.54 7.51
N GLY A 304 14.92 -33.54 6.87
CA GLY A 304 13.67 -33.99 7.50
C GLY A 304 13.00 -32.99 8.44
N ARG A 305 13.52 -31.75 8.57
CA ARG A 305 13.06 -30.76 9.56
C ARG A 305 12.63 -29.44 8.92
N MET A 306 11.54 -28.88 9.46
CA MET A 306 11.09 -27.51 9.17
C MET A 306 11.83 -26.51 10.06
N TYR A 307 12.24 -25.39 9.48
CA TYR A 307 12.89 -24.26 10.13
C TYR A 307 12.16 -22.96 9.82
N ILE A 308 12.06 -22.07 10.81
CA ILE A 308 11.56 -20.71 10.63
C ILE A 308 12.76 -19.77 10.59
N VAL A 309 12.93 -19.06 9.47
CA VAL A 309 14.08 -18.19 9.20
C VAL A 309 13.77 -16.73 9.54
N GLN A 310 12.52 -16.31 9.32
CA GLN A 310 12.01 -14.97 9.63
C GLN A 310 10.50 -15.00 9.90
N SER A 311 10.00 -14.09 10.73
CA SER A 311 8.57 -13.81 10.91
C SER A 311 8.38 -12.30 11.11
N ARG A 312 7.38 -11.69 10.47
CA ARG A 312 7.04 -10.28 10.64
C ARG A 312 5.52 -10.07 10.52
N PRO A 313 4.94 -9.05 11.18
CA PRO A 313 3.51 -8.77 11.05
C PRO A 313 3.12 -8.33 9.64
N ILE A 314 1.95 -8.77 9.16
CA ILE A 314 1.40 -8.32 7.87
C ILE A 314 0.72 -6.97 8.07
N THR A 315 1.38 -5.89 7.67
CA THR A 315 0.90 -4.50 7.82
C THR A 315 -0.09 -4.05 6.73
N THR A 316 -0.21 -4.82 5.64
CA THR A 316 -1.06 -4.51 4.48
C THR A 316 -2.52 -4.97 4.61
N LEU A 317 -2.85 -5.68 5.70
CA LEU A 317 -4.23 -6.11 5.96
C LEU A 317 -5.10 -4.94 6.45
N LYS A 318 -6.27 -4.79 5.83
CA LYS A 318 -7.29 -3.87 6.34
C LYS A 318 -7.76 -4.35 7.73
N GLY A 319 -7.67 -3.48 8.73
CA GLY A 319 -8.47 -3.58 9.96
C GLY A 319 -7.77 -3.59 11.32
N GLU A 320 -6.44 -3.59 11.44
CA GLU A 320 -5.77 -3.69 12.75
C GLU A 320 -5.45 -2.35 13.43
N ALA A 321 -6.23 -2.04 14.47
CA ALA A 321 -5.80 -1.29 15.64
C ALA A 321 -5.75 -2.26 16.83
N ALA A 322 -4.78 -2.07 17.74
CA ALA A 322 -4.43 -3.09 18.73
C ALA A 322 -5.52 -3.39 19.76
N VAL A 323 -5.82 -4.67 19.97
CA VAL A 323 -6.51 -5.15 21.17
C VAL A 323 -5.44 -5.39 22.24
N LEU A 324 -5.32 -4.46 23.19
CA LEU A 324 -4.66 -4.72 24.46
C LEU A 324 -5.60 -5.60 25.29
N ALA A 325 -5.20 -6.86 25.52
CA ALA A 325 -6.01 -7.81 26.28
C ALA A 325 -5.95 -7.50 27.79
N ASP A 326 -7.08 -7.67 28.46
CA ASP A 326 -7.29 -7.37 29.88
C ASP A 326 -6.37 -8.19 30.81
N ILE A 327 -5.94 -7.56 31.89
CA ILE A 327 -5.34 -8.23 33.05
C ILE A 327 -6.49 -8.70 33.95
N PRO A 328 -6.66 -10.01 34.22
CA PRO A 328 -7.71 -10.47 35.12
C PRO A 328 -7.39 -10.08 36.58
N ALA A 329 -8.29 -9.32 37.21
CA ALA A 329 -8.23 -9.10 38.65
C ALA A 329 -8.63 -10.38 39.40
N ILE A 330 -7.85 -10.73 40.43
CA ILE A 330 -8.14 -11.85 41.34
C ILE A 330 -9.13 -11.36 42.40
N GLY A 331 -10.23 -12.10 42.61
CA GLY A 331 -11.20 -11.81 43.68
C GLY A 331 -12.35 -12.81 43.71
N GLU A 332 -12.37 -13.69 44.71
CA GLU A 332 -13.38 -14.75 44.86
C GLU A 332 -14.72 -14.23 45.40
N LYS A 333 -15.83 -14.87 44.98
CA LYS A 333 -16.82 -15.50 45.89
C LYS A 333 -17.88 -16.34 45.15
N GLU A 334 -18.20 -17.49 45.74
CA GLU A 334 -19.28 -18.43 45.38
C GLU A 334 -20.68 -17.80 45.66
N ALA A 335 -21.86 -18.23 45.23
CA ALA A 335 -22.49 -19.40 44.55
C ALA A 335 -23.99 -18.98 44.31
N PRO A 336 -24.99 -19.82 43.93
CA PRO A 336 -25.01 -21.23 43.50
C PRO A 336 -25.69 -21.49 42.11
N LYS A 337 -25.74 -22.77 41.67
CA LYS A 337 -26.56 -23.27 40.54
C LYS A 337 -27.94 -23.76 41.01
N PRO A 338 -28.97 -23.66 40.14
CA PRO A 338 -29.66 -24.85 39.59
C PRO A 338 -30.06 -24.65 38.10
N ALA A 339 -30.54 -25.61 37.29
CA ALA A 339 -30.61 -27.08 37.34
C ALA A 339 -30.66 -27.62 35.89
N THR A 340 -30.52 -28.94 35.74
CA THR A 340 -30.63 -29.69 34.47
C THR A 340 -32.03 -29.68 33.86
N PHE A 341 -32.13 -29.73 32.52
CA PHE A 341 -33.12 -30.59 31.85
C PHE A 341 -32.59 -31.10 30.50
N ALA A 342 -32.76 -32.41 30.26
CA ALA A 342 -32.45 -33.07 29.00
C ALA A 342 -33.50 -34.16 28.70
N SER A 343 -33.62 -34.50 27.42
CA SER A 343 -34.47 -35.54 26.83
C SER A 343 -35.98 -35.25 26.66
N ALA A 344 -36.40 -35.34 25.41
CA ALA A 344 -37.53 -36.16 24.97
C ALA A 344 -37.22 -36.66 23.54
N MET A 345 -37.50 -37.93 23.23
CA MET A 345 -37.14 -38.57 21.95
C MET A 345 -38.32 -38.72 20.99
N ALA A 346 -38.00 -38.64 19.69
CA ALA A 346 -38.46 -39.48 18.57
C ALA A 346 -39.93 -39.93 18.42
N ALA A 347 -40.47 -39.69 17.21
CA ALA A 347 -41.31 -40.64 16.47
C ALA A 347 -41.13 -40.44 14.93
N VAL A 348 -41.20 -41.53 14.15
CA VAL A 348 -40.91 -41.61 12.70
C VAL A 348 -41.93 -42.56 12.03
N PRO A 349 -42.52 -42.24 10.86
CA PRO A 349 -42.23 -42.99 9.62
C PRO A 349 -42.24 -42.11 8.33
N LYS A 350 -41.52 -42.30 7.21
CA LYS A 350 -40.79 -43.40 6.52
C LYS A 350 -41.49 -43.92 5.23
N ALA A 351 -41.08 -43.40 4.06
CA ALA A 351 -41.01 -44.03 2.72
C ALA A 351 -40.38 -43.01 1.73
N ALA A 352 -39.14 -43.16 1.26
CA ALA A 352 -38.66 -43.96 0.10
C ALA A 352 -38.87 -43.25 -1.27
N SER A 353 -37.94 -43.19 -2.24
CA SER A 353 -36.50 -43.57 -2.33
C SER A 353 -35.94 -43.21 -3.73
N VAL A 354 -34.60 -43.30 -3.96
CA VAL A 354 -33.90 -43.29 -5.29
C VAL A 354 -33.77 -41.89 -5.94
N ALA A 355 -32.64 -41.42 -6.52
CA ALA A 355 -31.25 -41.89 -6.65
C ALA A 355 -30.27 -40.71 -6.81
N LEU A 356 -28.98 -40.91 -6.49
CA LEU A 356 -27.84 -40.43 -7.30
C LEU A 356 -26.48 -40.95 -6.74
N ALA A 357 -25.94 -41.97 -7.39
CA ALA A 357 -24.56 -42.43 -7.23
C ALA A 357 -24.13 -43.18 -8.50
N GLN A 358 -22.83 -43.07 -8.86
CA GLN A 358 -22.20 -43.64 -10.08
C GLN A 358 -22.67 -42.95 -11.39
N ALA A 359 -21.80 -42.50 -12.29
CA ALA A 359 -20.64 -43.21 -12.81
C ALA A 359 -19.45 -42.30 -13.20
N ALA A 360 -18.28 -42.92 -13.32
CA ALA A 360 -17.10 -42.36 -13.97
C ALA A 360 -16.68 -43.27 -15.14
N SER A 361 -15.83 -42.74 -16.04
CA SER A 361 -15.02 -43.44 -17.05
C SER A 361 -15.55 -43.56 -18.49
N ALA A 362 -14.58 -43.46 -19.43
CA ALA A 362 -14.62 -43.69 -20.89
C ALA A 362 -15.49 -42.71 -21.72
N VAL A 363 -15.12 -42.32 -22.95
CA VAL A 363 -14.26 -42.96 -23.96
C VAL A 363 -13.28 -41.94 -24.60
N ALA A 364 -12.09 -42.41 -24.99
CA ALA A 364 -11.17 -41.67 -25.85
C ALA A 364 -11.33 -42.07 -27.33
N GLN A 365 -11.27 -41.11 -28.26
CA GLN A 365 -10.93 -41.32 -29.67
C GLN A 365 -10.43 -40.02 -30.31
N ALA A 366 -9.72 -40.12 -31.44
CA ALA A 366 -8.77 -39.09 -31.87
C ALA A 366 -8.91 -38.70 -33.36
N VAL A 367 -8.49 -37.45 -33.67
CA VAL A 367 -8.06 -36.94 -35.01
C VAL A 367 -9.21 -36.75 -36.04
N PRO A 368 -9.15 -35.75 -36.97
CA PRO A 368 -8.02 -34.91 -37.37
C PRO A 368 -8.19 -33.38 -37.24
N VAL A 369 -7.04 -32.72 -37.34
CA VAL A 369 -6.87 -31.28 -37.66
C VAL A 369 -7.44 -30.95 -39.04
N GLN A 370 -8.20 -29.86 -39.14
CA GLN A 370 -8.25 -29.06 -40.37
C GLN A 370 -7.91 -27.60 -40.06
N LYS A 371 -6.89 -27.08 -40.76
CA LYS A 371 -6.63 -25.65 -40.85
C LYS A 371 -7.65 -25.03 -41.80
N LYS A 372 -8.38 -24.01 -41.33
CA LYS A 372 -8.66 -22.82 -42.14
C LYS A 372 -8.26 -21.61 -41.32
N GLY A 373 -7.47 -20.74 -41.93
CA GLY A 373 -7.20 -19.42 -41.37
C GLY A 373 -8.26 -18.45 -41.87
N GLU A 374 -8.75 -17.61 -40.98
CA GLU A 374 -9.49 -16.39 -41.29
C GLU A 374 -8.97 -15.31 -40.34
N GLU A 375 -8.59 -14.17 -40.92
CA GLU A 375 -8.24 -12.99 -40.15
C GLU A 375 -9.51 -12.41 -39.54
N THR A 376 -9.63 -12.46 -38.21
CA THR A 376 -10.74 -11.81 -37.50
C THR A 376 -10.20 -10.68 -36.64
N GLY A 377 -10.48 -9.46 -37.06
CA GLY A 377 -10.39 -8.28 -36.17
C GLY A 377 -11.33 -8.44 -34.97
N GLY A 378 -11.09 -7.67 -33.91
CA GLY A 378 -11.77 -7.87 -32.62
C GLY A 378 -13.30 -7.73 -32.69
N GLU A 379 -13.98 -8.86 -32.79
CA GLU A 379 -15.42 -8.96 -32.56
C GLU A 379 -15.73 -8.91 -31.06
N LYS A 380 -16.79 -8.18 -30.70
CA LYS A 380 -17.40 -8.30 -29.38
C LYS A 380 -18.14 -9.62 -29.29
N VAL A 381 -17.68 -10.53 -28.42
CA VAL A 381 -18.30 -11.84 -28.25
C VAL A 381 -19.35 -11.75 -27.15
N SER A 382 -20.63 -11.77 -27.53
CA SER A 382 -21.73 -11.75 -26.56
C SER A 382 -21.98 -13.13 -25.97
N GLY A 383 -21.68 -13.31 -24.68
CA GLY A 383 -21.91 -14.52 -23.89
C GLY A 383 -20.92 -14.67 -22.72
N GLU A 384 -21.17 -15.61 -21.82
CA GLU A 384 -20.15 -16.03 -20.85
C GLU A 384 -18.99 -16.72 -21.59
N PRO A 385 -17.72 -16.51 -21.18
CA PRO A 385 -16.60 -17.13 -21.86
C PRO A 385 -16.54 -18.64 -21.61
N THR A 386 -16.63 -19.39 -22.70
CA THR A 386 -16.55 -20.85 -22.74
C THR A 386 -15.11 -21.34 -22.55
N ALA A 387 -14.93 -22.61 -22.16
CA ALA A 387 -13.61 -23.15 -21.78
C ALA A 387 -12.59 -23.19 -22.93
N ASP A 388 -13.06 -23.24 -24.18
CA ASP A 388 -12.28 -23.18 -25.42
C ASP A 388 -11.68 -21.79 -25.71
N ARG A 389 -12.18 -20.73 -25.06
CA ARG A 389 -11.71 -19.34 -25.22
C ARG A 389 -10.63 -18.93 -24.23
N ILE A 390 -10.09 -19.86 -23.45
CA ILE A 390 -9.04 -19.59 -22.46
C ILE A 390 -7.68 -19.63 -23.14
N ALA A 391 -7.03 -18.46 -23.25
CA ALA A 391 -5.72 -18.31 -23.86
C ALA A 391 -4.59 -18.81 -22.93
N THR A 392 -4.62 -18.43 -21.65
CA THR A 392 -3.67 -18.93 -20.64
C THR A 392 -4.23 -18.80 -19.22
N ARG A 393 -3.52 -19.37 -18.24
CA ARG A 393 -3.86 -19.34 -16.81
C ARG A 393 -2.61 -19.17 -15.98
N GLY A 394 -2.73 -18.48 -14.84
CA GLY A 394 -1.64 -18.29 -13.88
C GLY A 394 -2.17 -18.07 -12.47
N LEU A 395 -1.29 -17.66 -11.56
CA LEU A 395 -1.68 -17.23 -10.22
C LEU A 395 -2.28 -15.83 -10.31
N GLY A 396 -3.53 -15.66 -9.91
CA GLY A 396 -4.04 -14.32 -9.59
C GLY A 396 -3.18 -13.72 -8.48
N ALA A 397 -2.66 -12.51 -8.70
CA ALA A 397 -1.71 -11.84 -7.81
C ALA A 397 -2.25 -10.53 -7.22
N ALA A 398 -3.09 -9.83 -7.99
CA ALA A 398 -3.91 -8.71 -7.56
C ALA A 398 -5.31 -8.88 -8.19
N PRO A 399 -6.40 -8.94 -7.39
CA PRO A 399 -7.73 -9.29 -7.89
C PRO A 399 -8.34 -8.19 -8.76
N GLY A 400 -9.28 -8.56 -9.62
CA GLY A 400 -10.00 -7.65 -10.51
C GLY A 400 -10.17 -8.22 -11.92
N ILE A 401 -10.80 -7.42 -12.79
CA ILE A 401 -10.99 -7.73 -14.21
C ILE A 401 -10.41 -6.57 -15.02
N GLY A 402 -9.57 -6.87 -15.99
CA GLY A 402 -9.00 -5.89 -16.92
C GLY A 402 -9.13 -6.36 -18.37
N LYS A 403 -9.25 -5.45 -19.32
CA LYS A 403 -9.40 -5.75 -20.75
C LYS A 403 -8.56 -4.80 -21.59
N GLY A 404 -8.08 -5.26 -22.74
CA GLY A 404 -7.30 -4.42 -23.64
C GLY A 404 -6.54 -5.21 -24.68
N LYS A 405 -5.82 -4.50 -25.55
CA LYS A 405 -4.86 -5.10 -26.48
C LYS A 405 -3.60 -5.51 -25.73
N VAL A 406 -3.09 -6.70 -26.01
CA VAL A 406 -1.84 -7.22 -25.47
C VAL A 406 -0.65 -6.41 -25.98
N LYS A 407 0.16 -5.86 -25.06
CA LYS A 407 1.50 -5.33 -25.34
C LYS A 407 2.54 -6.29 -24.77
N ILE A 408 3.38 -6.87 -25.61
CA ILE A 408 4.47 -7.74 -25.17
C ILE A 408 5.75 -6.91 -25.05
N LEU A 409 6.29 -6.81 -23.83
CA LEU A 409 7.55 -6.12 -23.56
C LEU A 409 8.62 -7.13 -23.13
N SER A 410 9.76 -7.14 -23.84
CA SER A 410 10.87 -8.06 -23.57
C SER A 410 11.81 -7.59 -22.46
N GLY A 411 11.73 -6.31 -22.06
CA GLY A 411 12.58 -5.73 -21.03
C GLY A 411 12.39 -4.20 -20.84
N PRO A 412 13.08 -3.57 -19.87
CA PRO A 412 12.86 -2.17 -19.51
C PRO A 412 13.01 -1.15 -20.65
N LYS A 413 13.88 -1.43 -21.63
CA LYS A 413 14.11 -0.54 -22.79
C LYS A 413 12.86 -0.37 -23.67
N GLU A 414 11.87 -1.24 -23.54
CA GLU A 414 10.66 -1.25 -24.36
C GLU A 414 9.46 -0.58 -23.68
N ILE A 415 9.59 -0.11 -22.44
CA ILE A 415 8.53 0.53 -21.64
C ILE A 415 7.84 1.71 -22.34
N GLY A 416 8.57 2.43 -23.21
CA GLY A 416 8.03 3.50 -24.04
C GLY A 416 6.94 3.05 -25.03
N ARG A 417 6.91 1.76 -25.42
CA ARG A 417 5.91 1.16 -26.33
C ARG A 417 4.55 0.92 -25.68
N MET A 418 4.43 1.07 -24.36
CA MET A 418 3.19 0.83 -23.62
C MET A 418 2.26 2.04 -23.73
N GLU A 419 1.04 1.83 -24.23
CA GLU A 419 -0.02 2.83 -24.29
C GLU A 419 -1.05 2.63 -23.16
N LYS A 420 -1.84 3.67 -22.86
CA LYS A 420 -2.88 3.59 -21.83
C LYS A 420 -4.06 2.78 -22.36
N GLY A 421 -4.51 1.77 -21.62
CA GLY A 421 -5.62 0.90 -22.04
C GLY A 421 -5.20 -0.48 -22.55
N GLU A 422 -3.89 -0.74 -22.64
CA GLU A 422 -3.34 -2.03 -23.07
C GLU A 422 -3.11 -2.98 -21.87
N VAL A 423 -3.04 -4.28 -22.15
CA VAL A 423 -2.70 -5.34 -21.19
C VAL A 423 -1.20 -5.61 -21.31
N LEU A 424 -0.45 -5.35 -20.24
CA LEU A 424 0.99 -5.58 -20.21
C LEU A 424 1.29 -7.07 -20.08
N VAL A 425 2.04 -7.63 -21.04
CA VAL A 425 2.51 -9.02 -21.02
C VAL A 425 4.04 -9.02 -21.06
N THR A 426 4.68 -9.72 -20.12
CA THR A 426 6.15 -9.82 -20.07
C THR A 426 6.60 -11.11 -19.39
N ASP A 427 7.90 -11.41 -19.38
CA ASP A 427 8.39 -12.58 -18.63
C ASP A 427 8.36 -12.33 -17.12
N MET A 428 8.90 -11.17 -16.70
CA MET A 428 8.99 -10.70 -15.32
C MET A 428 9.11 -9.17 -15.30
N THR A 429 8.61 -8.50 -14.26
CA THR A 429 8.77 -7.04 -14.07
C THR A 429 9.89 -6.71 -13.09
N THR A 430 10.65 -5.65 -13.36
CA THR A 430 11.57 -4.96 -12.41
C THR A 430 10.98 -3.61 -11.98
N PRO A 431 11.56 -2.91 -10.98
CA PRO A 431 11.13 -1.54 -10.61
C PRO A 431 11.05 -0.56 -11.79
N ASP A 432 11.90 -0.75 -12.81
CA ASP A 432 11.88 0.05 -14.03
C ASP A 432 10.51 0.01 -14.73
N PHE A 433 9.77 -1.11 -14.66
CA PHE A 433 8.49 -1.32 -15.34
C PHE A 433 7.33 -0.50 -14.76
N VAL A 434 7.48 0.13 -13.60
CA VAL A 434 6.43 0.94 -12.93
C VAL A 434 5.70 1.92 -13.89
N PRO A 435 6.37 2.67 -14.80
CA PRO A 435 5.70 3.56 -15.75
C PRO A 435 4.86 2.84 -16.81
N ALA A 436 5.21 1.61 -17.20
CA ALA A 436 4.37 0.77 -18.08
C ALA A 436 3.20 0.16 -17.28
N MET A 437 3.47 -0.34 -16.07
CA MET A 437 2.46 -0.91 -15.19
C MET A 437 1.33 0.09 -14.92
N LYS A 438 1.65 1.36 -14.61
CA LYS A 438 0.67 2.46 -14.42
C LYS A 438 -0.24 2.76 -15.62
N LYS A 439 0.12 2.32 -16.84
CA LYS A 439 -0.69 2.49 -18.06
C LYS A 439 -1.57 1.26 -18.35
N ALA A 440 -1.24 0.12 -17.74
CA ALA A 440 -1.85 -1.16 -18.05
C ALA A 440 -3.26 -1.30 -17.44
N THR A 441 -4.19 -1.92 -18.16
CA THR A 441 -5.50 -2.31 -17.62
C THR A 441 -5.46 -3.66 -16.91
N ALA A 442 -4.50 -4.50 -17.26
CA ALA A 442 -4.10 -5.68 -16.50
C ALA A 442 -2.63 -6.02 -16.81
N ILE A 443 -2.01 -6.78 -15.91
CA ILE A 443 -0.60 -7.20 -16.01
C ILE A 443 -0.53 -8.72 -15.99
N ILE A 444 0.16 -9.33 -16.97
CA ILE A 444 0.35 -10.77 -17.09
C ILE A 444 1.85 -11.07 -17.15
N THR A 445 2.37 -11.92 -16.27
CA THR A 445 3.76 -12.40 -16.34
C THR A 445 3.86 -13.90 -16.57
N ASN A 446 4.91 -14.35 -17.27
CA ASN A 446 5.26 -15.78 -17.36
C ASN A 446 5.72 -16.32 -16.00
N SER A 447 6.48 -15.51 -15.26
CA SER A 447 7.23 -15.91 -14.06
C SER A 447 6.80 -15.10 -12.83
N GLY A 448 6.81 -15.73 -11.66
CA GLY A 448 6.62 -15.08 -10.35
C GLY A 448 5.53 -15.70 -9.48
N GLY A 449 5.64 -15.54 -8.16
CA GLY A 449 4.64 -15.90 -7.14
C GLY A 449 4.00 -14.68 -6.47
N MET A 450 3.27 -14.89 -5.38
CA MET A 450 2.54 -13.82 -4.67
C MET A 450 3.44 -12.72 -4.06
N THR A 451 4.73 -13.01 -3.88
CA THR A 451 5.74 -12.09 -3.35
C THR A 451 6.54 -11.34 -4.43
N CYS A 452 6.33 -11.63 -5.72
CA CYS A 452 7.13 -11.01 -6.77
C CYS A 452 6.82 -9.51 -6.94
N HIS A 453 7.74 -8.78 -7.58
CA HIS A 453 7.60 -7.36 -7.87
C HIS A 453 6.25 -7.01 -8.53
N ALA A 454 5.83 -7.77 -9.55
CA ALA A 454 4.55 -7.56 -10.22
C ALA A 454 3.37 -7.68 -9.25
N ALA A 455 3.41 -8.69 -8.37
CA ALA A 455 2.34 -9.00 -7.44
C ALA A 455 2.19 -7.94 -6.32
N ILE A 456 3.30 -7.43 -5.78
CA ILE A 456 3.30 -6.38 -4.75
C ILE A 456 2.79 -5.07 -5.33
N VAL A 457 3.48 -4.58 -6.37
CA VAL A 457 3.22 -3.25 -6.95
C VAL A 457 1.83 -3.16 -7.59
N SER A 458 1.33 -4.25 -8.20
CA SER A 458 -0.02 -4.24 -8.78
C SER A 458 -1.13 -4.19 -7.72
N ARG A 459 -0.93 -4.75 -6.50
CA ARG A 459 -1.88 -4.57 -5.39
C ARG A 459 -1.88 -3.14 -4.88
N GLU A 460 -0.71 -2.52 -4.75
CA GLU A 460 -0.56 -1.12 -4.33
C GLU A 460 -1.20 -0.15 -5.33
N MET A 461 -1.15 -0.47 -6.62
CA MET A 461 -1.77 0.33 -7.70
C MET A 461 -3.24 -0.06 -8.00
N GLY A 462 -3.76 -1.14 -7.41
CA GLY A 462 -5.11 -1.65 -7.69
C GLY A 462 -5.32 -2.21 -9.10
N ILE A 463 -4.24 -2.63 -9.78
CA ILE A 463 -4.28 -3.12 -11.17
C ILE A 463 -4.44 -4.65 -11.18
N PRO A 464 -5.40 -5.22 -11.92
CA PRO A 464 -5.56 -6.67 -12.06
C PRO A 464 -4.27 -7.33 -12.55
N CYS A 465 -3.76 -8.31 -11.81
CA CYS A 465 -2.47 -8.94 -12.14
C CYS A 465 -2.54 -10.46 -12.04
N ILE A 466 -2.04 -11.14 -13.06
CA ILE A 466 -1.80 -12.58 -13.10
C ILE A 466 -0.30 -12.82 -13.28
N VAL A 467 0.30 -13.63 -12.41
CA VAL A 467 1.71 -13.99 -12.48
C VAL A 467 1.89 -15.49 -12.72
N GLY A 468 3.07 -15.89 -13.17
CA GLY A 468 3.41 -17.31 -13.23
C GLY A 468 2.64 -18.11 -14.29
N THR A 469 2.19 -17.47 -15.38
CA THR A 469 1.45 -18.12 -16.49
C THR A 469 2.28 -19.11 -17.31
N LYS A 470 3.62 -19.09 -17.17
CA LYS A 470 4.62 -19.93 -17.85
C LYS A 470 4.75 -19.71 -19.37
N ASN A 471 3.72 -19.24 -20.06
CA ASN A 471 3.68 -19.16 -21.52
C ASN A 471 2.92 -17.97 -22.13
N ALA A 472 2.50 -16.97 -21.34
CA ALA A 472 1.72 -15.84 -21.86
C ALA A 472 2.42 -15.11 -23.02
N THR A 473 3.74 -14.88 -22.95
CA THR A 473 4.49 -14.23 -24.04
C THR A 473 4.60 -15.06 -25.33
N ALA A 474 4.30 -16.36 -25.27
CA ALA A 474 4.37 -17.29 -26.40
C ALA A 474 2.98 -17.65 -26.97
N VAL A 475 1.92 -17.57 -26.15
CA VAL A 475 0.54 -17.90 -26.56
C VAL A 475 -0.24 -16.65 -26.96
N LEU A 476 -0.01 -15.53 -26.29
CA LEU A 476 -0.62 -14.25 -26.64
C LEU A 476 0.17 -13.58 -27.77
N ARG A 477 -0.53 -12.87 -28.67
CA ARG A 477 0.07 -12.10 -29.76
C ARG A 477 -0.05 -10.61 -29.48
N GLU A 478 0.95 -9.82 -29.89
CA GLU A 478 0.88 -8.37 -29.73
C GLU A 478 -0.30 -7.78 -30.54
N GLY A 479 -1.05 -6.87 -29.92
CA GLY A 479 -2.29 -6.32 -30.47
C GLY A 479 -3.55 -7.17 -30.28
N GLN A 480 -3.44 -8.43 -29.84
CA GLN A 480 -4.57 -9.31 -29.54
C GLN A 480 -5.41 -8.73 -28.40
N PHE A 481 -6.74 -8.69 -28.55
CA PHE A 481 -7.61 -8.21 -27.48
C PHE A 481 -7.92 -9.35 -26.49
N VAL A 482 -7.71 -9.13 -25.20
CA VAL A 482 -7.92 -10.14 -24.15
C VAL A 482 -8.76 -9.60 -23.00
N THR A 483 -9.45 -10.51 -22.33
CA THR A 483 -10.14 -10.28 -21.05
C THR A 483 -9.40 -11.04 -19.95
N VAL A 484 -8.96 -10.34 -18.91
CA VAL A 484 -8.15 -10.87 -17.81
C VAL A 484 -9.00 -10.94 -16.55
N ASP A 485 -9.30 -12.15 -16.07
CA ASP A 485 -9.86 -12.38 -14.74
C ASP A 485 -8.72 -12.71 -13.77
N ALA A 486 -8.17 -11.67 -13.13
CA ALA A 486 -7.11 -11.83 -12.15
C ALA A 486 -7.60 -12.40 -10.81
N SER A 487 -8.92 -12.49 -10.60
CA SER A 487 -9.53 -13.08 -9.41
C SER A 487 -9.56 -14.61 -9.52
N ARG A 488 -9.78 -15.14 -10.74
CA ARG A 488 -9.74 -16.58 -11.05
C ARG A 488 -8.42 -17.04 -11.68
N GLY A 489 -7.51 -16.12 -12.03
CA GLY A 489 -6.23 -16.43 -12.66
C GLY A 489 -6.35 -16.88 -14.12
N ILE A 490 -7.33 -16.35 -14.88
CA ILE A 490 -7.67 -16.78 -16.23
C ILE A 490 -7.54 -15.61 -17.23
N VAL A 491 -6.94 -15.87 -18.38
CA VAL A 491 -6.90 -14.95 -19.54
C VAL A 491 -7.72 -15.54 -20.67
N TYR A 492 -8.68 -14.78 -21.17
CA TYR A 492 -9.59 -15.15 -22.25
C TYR A 492 -9.26 -14.40 -23.55
N ASP A 493 -9.40 -15.09 -24.70
CA ASP A 493 -9.17 -14.54 -26.04
C ASP A 493 -10.44 -13.86 -26.60
N GLY A 494 -10.50 -12.53 -26.51
CA GLY A 494 -11.66 -11.70 -26.87
C GLY A 494 -12.12 -10.74 -25.77
N ASP A 495 -13.06 -9.85 -26.12
CA ASP A 495 -13.80 -8.99 -25.17
C ASP A 495 -15.04 -9.74 -24.67
N PHE A 496 -14.99 -10.26 -23.44
CA PHE A 496 -16.07 -11.01 -22.79
C PHE A 496 -16.65 -10.25 -21.61
N ALA A 497 -17.97 -10.31 -21.44
CA ALA A 497 -18.63 -9.93 -20.20
C ALA A 497 -18.56 -11.09 -19.20
N LEU A 498 -17.79 -10.95 -18.13
CA LEU A 498 -17.65 -11.94 -17.06
C LEU A 498 -18.67 -11.68 -15.94
N GLU A 499 -19.20 -12.71 -15.27
CA GLU A 499 -20.00 -12.57 -14.03
C GLU A 499 -19.14 -12.14 -12.81
N GLY A 500 -18.45 -11.02 -12.94
CA GLY A 500 -18.31 -9.98 -11.92
C GLY A 500 -18.97 -8.65 -12.36
N GLU A 501 -19.39 -8.54 -13.62
CA GLU A 501 -20.06 -7.39 -14.23
C GLU A 501 -21.58 -7.36 -13.93
N LYS A 502 -22.00 -7.55 -12.67
CA LYS A 502 -23.39 -7.22 -12.31
C LYS A 502 -23.57 -5.71 -12.22
N LYS A 503 -23.96 -5.13 -13.36
CA LYS A 503 -24.71 -3.88 -13.42
C LYS A 503 -25.83 -3.95 -12.38
N ALA A 504 -25.91 -2.95 -11.52
CA ALA A 504 -27.09 -2.71 -10.71
C ALA A 504 -28.21 -2.17 -11.62
N GLU A 505 -28.96 -3.07 -12.26
CA GLU A 505 -30.18 -2.69 -12.97
C GLU A 505 -31.30 -2.34 -11.99
N THR A 506 -32.14 -1.42 -12.43
CA THR A 506 -33.18 -0.76 -11.65
C THR A 506 -34.37 -1.67 -11.37
N GLY A 507 -34.73 -1.81 -10.09
CA GLY A 507 -35.95 -2.50 -9.67
C GLY A 507 -36.57 -1.87 -8.43
N LEU A 508 -37.50 -0.94 -8.60
CA LEU A 508 -38.38 -0.51 -7.52
C LEU A 508 -39.32 -1.66 -7.14
N SER A 509 -39.24 -2.13 -5.89
CA SER A 509 -40.36 -2.81 -5.24
C SER A 509 -40.38 -2.45 -3.76
N ALA A 510 -41.58 -2.22 -3.23
CA ALA A 510 -41.80 -1.70 -1.89
C ALA A 510 -42.16 -2.82 -0.90
N GLY A 511 -41.78 -2.63 0.37
CA GLY A 511 -42.35 -3.35 1.50
C GLY A 511 -41.65 -4.69 1.84
N GLY A 512 -40.96 -4.71 2.98
CA GLY A 512 -40.41 -5.93 3.56
C GLY A 512 -39.31 -5.65 4.58
N ILE A 513 -39.67 -5.59 5.87
CA ILE A 513 -38.68 -5.54 6.96
C ILE A 513 -38.06 -6.93 7.07
N ALA A 514 -36.77 -7.05 6.74
CA ALA A 514 -35.96 -8.24 6.98
C ALA A 514 -34.79 -7.90 7.93
N PRO A 515 -34.33 -8.84 8.79
CA PRO A 515 -33.37 -8.52 9.85
C PRO A 515 -31.97 -8.20 9.31
N SER A 516 -31.36 -7.16 9.86
CA SER A 516 -30.00 -6.74 9.48
C SER A 516 -28.94 -7.77 9.92
N PRO A 517 -28.00 -8.18 9.04
CA PRO A 517 -26.78 -8.85 9.48
C PRO A 517 -25.87 -7.83 10.19
N THR A 518 -25.28 -8.23 11.32
CA THR A 518 -24.46 -7.38 12.20
C THR A 518 -23.43 -6.53 11.45
N THR A 519 -23.76 -5.24 11.26
CA THR A 519 -22.83 -4.22 10.78
C THR A 519 -21.79 -3.92 11.86
N LEU A 520 -20.51 -4.11 11.52
CA LEU A 520 -19.40 -3.54 12.29
C LEU A 520 -19.62 -2.02 12.40
N SER A 521 -19.87 -1.53 13.62
CA SER A 521 -20.20 -0.12 13.85
C SER A 521 -18.98 0.76 13.57
N VAL A 522 -19.00 1.49 12.45
CA VAL A 522 -18.00 2.51 12.16
C VAL A 522 -18.22 3.67 13.16
N PRO A 523 -17.17 4.15 13.86
CA PRO A 523 -17.34 5.17 14.89
C PRO A 523 -17.82 6.50 14.29
N ALA A 524 -18.75 7.16 15.00
CA ALA A 524 -19.14 8.52 14.69
C ALA A 524 -17.98 9.49 14.97
N THR A 525 -17.86 10.53 14.15
CA THR A 525 -16.82 11.58 14.27
C THR A 525 -17.44 12.97 14.13
N GLY A 526 -16.89 13.96 14.84
CA GLY A 526 -17.26 15.36 14.69
C GLY A 526 -16.65 16.00 13.44
N THR A 527 -15.40 15.65 13.12
CA THR A 527 -14.74 15.96 11.86
C THR A 527 -15.29 15.03 10.76
N LYS A 528 -15.77 15.62 9.66
CA LYS A 528 -16.39 14.87 8.55
C LYS A 528 -15.35 14.22 7.64
N ILE A 529 -15.64 13.02 7.18
CA ILE A 529 -14.79 12.26 6.26
C ILE A 529 -15.44 12.27 4.87
N TYR A 530 -14.93 13.14 4.01
CA TYR A 530 -15.32 13.23 2.61
C TYR A 530 -14.39 12.41 1.70
N VAL A 531 -14.79 12.22 0.44
CA VAL A 531 -13.95 11.58 -0.59
C VAL A 531 -13.47 12.56 -1.68
N ASN A 532 -12.28 12.26 -2.21
CA ASN A 532 -11.76 12.79 -3.47
C ASN A 532 -12.29 11.94 -4.63
N LEU A 533 -12.91 12.54 -5.64
CA LEU A 533 -13.45 11.85 -6.82
C LEU A 533 -13.20 12.63 -8.12
N ALA A 534 -13.22 11.89 -9.23
CA ALA A 534 -13.08 12.42 -10.60
C ALA A 534 -13.79 11.54 -11.64
N GLU A 535 -13.76 10.22 -11.46
CA GLU A 535 -14.35 9.24 -12.38
C GLU A 535 -15.83 8.98 -12.07
N VAL A 536 -16.68 9.11 -13.10
CA VAL A 536 -18.14 8.98 -13.00
C VAL A 536 -18.55 7.57 -12.56
N ASP A 537 -17.91 6.54 -13.11
CA ASP A 537 -18.24 5.12 -12.88
C ASP A 537 -17.98 4.67 -11.44
N LEU A 538 -17.13 5.39 -10.69
CA LEU A 538 -16.87 5.12 -9.28
C LEU A 538 -17.93 5.74 -8.35
N ALA A 539 -18.69 6.75 -8.79
CA ALA A 539 -19.58 7.54 -7.94
C ALA A 539 -20.56 6.68 -7.14
N GLY A 540 -21.27 5.76 -7.81
CA GLY A 540 -22.26 4.89 -7.18
C GLY A 540 -21.66 3.86 -6.20
N LYS A 541 -20.43 3.39 -6.44
CA LYS A 541 -19.71 2.47 -5.54
C LYS A 541 -19.20 3.22 -4.30
N VAL A 542 -18.56 4.36 -4.52
CA VAL A 542 -17.95 5.16 -3.44
C VAL A 542 -19.02 5.79 -2.54
N ALA A 543 -20.20 6.10 -3.07
CA ALA A 543 -21.35 6.54 -2.27
C ALA A 543 -21.81 5.49 -1.23
N GLN A 544 -21.54 4.20 -1.41
CA GLN A 544 -21.90 3.15 -0.44
C GLN A 544 -20.92 3.08 0.75
N LEU A 545 -19.77 3.75 0.67
CA LEU A 545 -18.81 3.83 1.77
C LEU A 545 -19.33 4.74 2.90
N PRO A 546 -18.84 4.55 4.14
CA PRO A 546 -19.22 5.39 5.29
C PRO A 546 -18.52 6.77 5.23
N CYS A 547 -18.73 7.51 4.15
CA CYS A 547 -18.28 8.88 3.93
C CYS A 547 -19.44 9.88 3.97
N ASP A 548 -19.13 11.12 4.38
CA ASP A 548 -20.10 12.18 4.65
C ASP A 548 -20.44 13.02 3.40
N GLY A 549 -19.89 12.66 2.22
CA GLY A 549 -20.01 13.41 0.97
C GLY A 549 -18.72 13.42 0.15
N VAL A 550 -18.70 14.22 -0.92
CA VAL A 550 -17.52 14.44 -1.78
C VAL A 550 -16.94 15.82 -1.48
N GLY A 551 -15.69 15.88 -1.02
CA GLY A 551 -15.02 17.11 -0.59
C GLY A 551 -14.17 17.74 -1.69
N LEU A 552 -13.84 16.94 -2.71
CA LEU A 552 -13.20 17.37 -3.94
C LEU A 552 -13.70 16.49 -5.09
N LEU A 553 -14.68 16.98 -5.85
CA LEU A 553 -15.01 16.47 -7.19
C LEU A 553 -14.22 17.27 -8.22
N ARG A 554 -13.36 16.60 -8.98
CA ARG A 554 -12.47 17.17 -10.01
C ARG A 554 -13.15 17.29 -11.37
N ALA A 555 -13.09 18.48 -11.98
CA ALA A 555 -13.65 18.75 -13.30
C ALA A 555 -12.84 18.11 -14.45
N GLU A 556 -11.55 17.90 -14.23
CA GLU A 556 -10.55 17.64 -15.27
C GLU A 556 -10.87 16.41 -16.13
N PHE A 557 -11.33 15.32 -15.51
CA PHE A 557 -11.73 14.10 -16.23
C PHE A 557 -13.03 14.32 -17.02
N MET A 558 -14.02 15.00 -16.44
CA MET A 558 -15.29 15.26 -17.13
C MET A 558 -15.10 16.10 -18.40
N ILE A 559 -14.16 17.05 -18.37
CA ILE A 559 -13.82 17.93 -19.51
C ILE A 559 -12.86 17.24 -20.48
N GLY A 560 -11.88 16.47 -20.00
CA GLY A 560 -11.03 15.63 -20.85
C GLY A 560 -11.85 14.66 -21.70
N ASP A 561 -12.90 14.07 -21.13
CA ASP A 561 -13.86 13.22 -21.85
C ASP A 561 -14.78 13.99 -22.83
N ILE A 562 -15.02 15.29 -22.63
CA ILE A 562 -15.72 16.13 -23.63
C ILE A 562 -14.81 16.32 -24.85
N GLY A 563 -13.49 16.35 -24.63
CA GLY A 563 -12.45 16.13 -25.66
C GLY A 563 -12.14 17.33 -26.57
N GLU A 564 -12.93 18.41 -26.52
CA GLU A 564 -12.72 19.63 -27.31
C GLU A 564 -12.56 20.86 -26.42
N HIS A 565 -11.76 21.83 -26.88
CA HIS A 565 -11.49 23.04 -26.10
C HIS A 565 -12.77 23.90 -25.94
N PRO A 566 -13.11 24.40 -24.73
CA PRO A 566 -14.36 25.15 -24.52
C PRO A 566 -14.51 26.39 -25.43
N LYS A 567 -13.42 27.16 -25.66
CA LYS A 567 -13.44 28.29 -26.60
C LYS A 567 -13.70 27.89 -28.03
N LYS A 568 -13.21 26.72 -28.45
CA LYS A 568 -13.51 26.17 -29.78
C LYS A 568 -15.00 25.85 -29.89
N MET A 569 -15.56 25.15 -28.89
CA MET A 569 -17.00 24.84 -28.88
C MET A 569 -17.86 26.12 -28.87
N LEU A 570 -17.46 27.18 -28.15
CA LEU A 570 -18.10 28.49 -28.22
C LEU A 570 -18.03 29.12 -29.62
N LYS A 571 -16.85 29.13 -30.24
CA LYS A 571 -16.62 29.65 -31.61
C LYS A 571 -17.43 28.90 -32.67
N GLU A 572 -17.68 27.60 -32.46
CA GLU A 572 -18.55 26.74 -33.30
C GLU A 572 -20.05 26.83 -32.94
N GLY A 573 -20.46 27.65 -31.96
CA GLY A 573 -21.86 27.74 -31.50
C GLY A 573 -22.34 26.55 -30.65
N ARG A 574 -21.44 25.62 -30.31
CA ARG A 574 -21.69 24.37 -29.57
C ARG A 574 -21.52 24.50 -28.05
N GLY A 575 -21.49 25.72 -27.50
CA GLY A 575 -21.35 25.94 -26.05
C GLY A 575 -22.42 25.24 -25.20
N GLN A 576 -23.66 25.12 -25.70
CA GLN A 576 -24.72 24.39 -25.00
C GLN A 576 -24.44 22.88 -24.91
N GLU A 577 -23.84 22.28 -25.94
CA GLU A 577 -23.43 20.87 -25.93
C GLU A 577 -22.41 20.57 -24.82
N PHE A 578 -21.47 21.49 -24.58
CA PHE A 578 -20.53 21.41 -23.46
C PHE A 578 -21.27 21.47 -22.12
N THR A 579 -22.15 22.45 -21.95
CA THR A 579 -22.97 22.63 -20.74
C THR A 579 -23.80 21.40 -20.41
N ASP A 580 -24.48 20.82 -21.40
CA ASP A 580 -25.33 19.63 -21.20
C ASP A 580 -24.51 18.37 -20.88
N LYS A 581 -23.38 18.15 -21.57
CA LYS A 581 -22.46 17.03 -21.27
C LYS A 581 -21.89 17.12 -19.85
N LEU A 582 -21.49 18.31 -19.41
CA LEU A 582 -20.98 18.52 -18.06
C LEU A 582 -22.10 18.36 -17.02
N ALA A 583 -23.30 18.89 -17.28
CA ALA A 583 -24.45 18.76 -16.40
C ALA A 583 -24.87 17.29 -16.18
N GLU A 584 -24.93 16.47 -17.23
CA GLU A 584 -25.24 15.04 -17.09
C GLU A 584 -24.22 14.29 -16.22
N LYS A 585 -22.93 14.58 -16.35
CA LYS A 585 -21.90 13.95 -15.50
C LYS A 585 -21.99 14.41 -14.05
N LEU A 586 -22.15 15.72 -13.83
CA LEU A 586 -22.37 16.29 -12.49
C LEU A 586 -23.62 15.73 -11.81
N ARG A 587 -24.70 15.50 -12.57
CA ARG A 587 -25.94 14.87 -12.08
C ARG A 587 -25.68 13.48 -11.50
N VAL A 588 -24.84 12.65 -12.13
CA VAL A 588 -24.53 11.30 -11.64
C VAL A 588 -23.86 11.36 -10.26
N PHE A 589 -22.86 12.21 -10.07
CA PHE A 589 -22.23 12.39 -8.75
C PHE A 589 -23.21 12.94 -7.71
N ALA A 590 -23.94 14.01 -8.04
CA ALA A 590 -24.85 14.63 -7.10
C ALA A 590 -25.99 13.68 -6.69
N SER A 591 -26.52 12.89 -7.63
CA SER A 591 -27.53 11.86 -7.37
C SER A 591 -26.99 10.71 -6.52
N ALA A 592 -25.81 10.17 -6.83
CA ALA A 592 -25.22 9.04 -6.10
C ALA A 592 -24.97 9.36 -4.61
N PHE A 593 -24.58 10.59 -4.30
CA PHE A 593 -24.28 10.99 -2.92
C PHE A 593 -25.49 11.55 -2.15
N HIS A 594 -26.60 11.88 -2.82
CA HIS A 594 -27.75 12.55 -2.24
C HIS A 594 -28.25 11.86 -0.94
N PRO A 595 -28.53 12.60 0.15
CA PRO A 595 -28.50 14.07 0.30
C PRO A 595 -27.14 14.64 0.70
N ARG A 596 -26.07 13.84 0.79
CA ARG A 596 -24.73 14.30 1.20
C ARG A 596 -24.14 15.29 0.19
N PRO A 597 -23.38 16.30 0.63
CA PRO A 597 -22.80 17.32 -0.25
C PRO A 597 -21.84 16.75 -1.28
N VAL A 598 -21.80 17.38 -2.45
CA VAL A 598 -20.81 17.17 -3.50
C VAL A 598 -20.17 18.51 -3.83
N VAL A 599 -18.92 18.71 -3.39
CA VAL A 599 -18.14 19.92 -3.63
C VAL A 599 -17.44 19.80 -4.98
N TYR A 600 -18.05 20.38 -6.02
CA TYR A 600 -17.44 20.46 -7.35
C TYR A 600 -16.39 21.55 -7.39
N ARG A 601 -15.13 21.18 -7.68
CA ARG A 601 -14.08 22.13 -8.01
C ARG A 601 -14.20 22.50 -9.48
N ALA A 602 -14.38 23.79 -9.77
CA ALA A 602 -14.32 24.30 -11.14
C ALA A 602 -12.97 24.00 -11.81
N THR A 603 -12.90 24.11 -13.13
CA THR A 603 -11.75 23.63 -13.90
C THR A 603 -10.43 24.30 -13.52
N ASP A 604 -9.45 23.50 -13.10
CA ASP A 604 -8.12 23.96 -12.69
C ASP A 604 -7.02 23.62 -13.73
N PHE A 605 -7.42 23.26 -14.95
CA PHE A 605 -6.47 22.96 -16.02
C PHE A 605 -5.48 24.11 -16.25
N LYS A 606 -4.21 23.73 -16.36
CA LYS A 606 -3.09 24.55 -16.81
C LYS A 606 -3.19 24.77 -18.33
N THR A 607 -2.53 25.79 -18.86
CA THR A 607 -2.54 26.12 -20.30
C THR A 607 -2.02 24.98 -21.19
N ASN A 608 -1.05 24.20 -20.72
CA ASN A 608 -0.56 23.01 -21.42
C ASN A 608 -1.58 21.85 -21.42
N GLU A 609 -2.43 21.73 -20.40
CA GLU A 609 -3.49 20.71 -20.35
C GLU A 609 -4.64 21.07 -21.29
N TYR A 610 -5.09 22.34 -21.27
CA TYR A 610 -6.07 22.84 -22.25
C TYR A 610 -5.56 22.74 -23.70
N ARG A 611 -4.26 22.96 -23.94
CA ARG A 611 -3.66 22.85 -25.29
C ARG A 611 -3.82 21.46 -25.88
N ASN A 612 -3.75 20.42 -25.03
CA ASN A 612 -3.86 19.03 -25.44
C ASN A 612 -5.31 18.61 -25.77
N LEU A 613 -6.33 19.44 -25.49
CA LEU A 613 -7.68 19.23 -25.99
C LEU A 613 -7.76 19.55 -27.48
N LYS A 614 -8.72 18.94 -28.19
CA LYS A 614 -8.89 19.17 -29.63
C LYS A 614 -9.18 20.65 -29.92
N GLY A 615 -8.20 21.30 -30.56
CA GLY A 615 -8.21 22.73 -30.91
C GLY A 615 -7.76 23.68 -29.79
N GLY A 616 -7.15 23.18 -28.72
CA GLY A 616 -6.58 24.02 -27.65
C GLY A 616 -5.39 24.87 -28.11
N GLU A 617 -4.59 24.38 -29.07
CA GLU A 617 -3.44 25.11 -29.63
C GLU A 617 -3.78 26.50 -30.22
N GLU A 618 -5.01 26.73 -30.66
CA GLU A 618 -5.45 28.05 -31.16
C GLU A 618 -5.59 29.08 -30.03
N PHE A 619 -5.91 28.64 -28.81
CA PHE A 619 -6.31 29.52 -27.70
C PHE A 619 -5.27 29.59 -26.57
N GLU A 620 -4.43 28.57 -26.43
CA GLU A 620 -3.53 28.43 -25.28
C GLU A 620 -2.10 28.93 -25.54
N PRO A 621 -1.61 30.00 -24.88
CA PRO A 621 -0.23 30.46 -25.01
C PRO A 621 0.76 29.54 -24.29
N GLN A 622 1.96 29.34 -24.85
CA GLN A 622 3.00 28.55 -24.18
C GLN A 622 3.56 29.31 -22.98
N GLU A 623 3.45 28.71 -21.79
CA GLU A 623 3.98 29.25 -20.55
C GLU A 623 5.21 28.46 -20.09
N ALA A 624 6.24 29.17 -19.61
CA ALA A 624 7.45 28.54 -19.08
C ALA A 624 7.20 27.74 -17.79
N ASN A 625 6.22 28.15 -16.97
CA ASN A 625 5.88 27.52 -15.70
C ASN A 625 4.35 27.32 -15.56
N PRO A 626 3.75 26.33 -16.24
CA PRO A 626 2.28 26.15 -16.25
C PRO A 626 1.66 25.90 -14.87
N MET A 627 2.44 25.45 -13.88
CA MET A 627 1.99 25.28 -12.48
C MET A 627 1.49 26.60 -11.88
N MET A 628 2.26 27.69 -12.06
CA MET A 628 1.94 29.03 -11.55
C MET A 628 1.18 29.91 -12.56
N GLY A 629 1.00 29.41 -13.79
CA GLY A 629 0.50 30.13 -14.95
C GLY A 629 -1.01 30.40 -14.98
N TRP A 630 -1.54 30.63 -16.17
CA TRP A 630 -2.90 31.11 -16.41
C TRP A 630 -3.97 30.02 -16.22
N ARG A 631 -4.35 29.79 -14.96
CA ARG A 631 -5.31 28.77 -14.50
C ARG A 631 -6.20 29.27 -13.34
N GLY A 632 -7.24 28.50 -13.02
CA GLY A 632 -8.17 28.76 -11.90
C GLY A 632 -8.85 30.14 -11.96
N CYS A 633 -9.08 30.76 -10.81
CA CYS A 633 -9.83 32.03 -10.71
C CYS A 633 -9.37 33.15 -11.64
N SER A 634 -8.06 33.31 -11.88
CA SER A 634 -7.58 34.35 -12.81
C SER A 634 -8.10 34.13 -14.22
N ARG A 635 -8.23 32.86 -14.63
CA ARG A 635 -8.72 32.48 -15.95
C ARG A 635 -10.22 32.76 -16.10
N TYR A 636 -11.02 32.43 -15.09
CA TYR A 636 -12.47 32.67 -15.10
C TYR A 636 -12.84 34.15 -15.29
N ILE A 637 -11.97 35.07 -14.82
CA ILE A 637 -12.19 36.52 -14.91
C ILE A 637 -11.72 37.08 -16.25
N THR A 638 -10.69 36.48 -16.87
CA THR A 638 -10.23 36.84 -18.22
C THR A 638 -11.04 36.18 -19.33
N GLU A 639 -11.70 35.06 -19.05
CA GLU A 639 -12.53 34.28 -19.99
C GLU A 639 -13.92 33.97 -19.37
N PRO A 640 -14.70 34.99 -18.98
CA PRO A 640 -15.98 34.80 -18.32
C PRO A 640 -16.96 33.96 -19.17
N GLU A 641 -16.87 34.03 -20.50
CA GLU A 641 -17.66 33.24 -21.44
C GLU A 641 -17.43 31.72 -21.32
N VAL A 642 -16.22 31.30 -20.96
CA VAL A 642 -15.87 29.89 -20.75
C VAL A 642 -16.41 29.42 -19.40
N PHE A 643 -16.11 30.16 -18.33
CA PHE A 643 -16.57 29.81 -16.98
C PHE A 643 -18.11 29.82 -16.86
N SER A 644 -18.78 30.70 -17.62
CA SER A 644 -20.25 30.72 -17.76
C SER A 644 -20.84 29.37 -18.18
N LEU A 645 -20.10 28.53 -18.94
CA LEU A 645 -20.58 27.20 -19.32
C LEU A 645 -20.65 26.24 -18.12
N GLU A 646 -19.66 26.30 -17.22
CA GLU A 646 -19.67 25.55 -15.96
C GLU A 646 -20.78 26.05 -15.03
N LEU A 647 -20.94 27.37 -14.90
CA LEU A 647 -22.01 27.95 -14.08
C LEU A 647 -23.41 27.54 -14.57
N LYS A 648 -23.64 27.52 -15.89
CA LYS A 648 -24.88 27.01 -16.48
C LYS A 648 -25.08 25.52 -16.19
N ALA A 649 -24.03 24.71 -16.25
CA ALA A 649 -24.11 23.28 -15.94
C ALA A 649 -24.47 23.04 -14.46
N ILE A 650 -23.84 23.76 -13.53
CA ILE A 650 -24.15 23.71 -12.09
C ILE A 650 -25.60 24.15 -11.85
N LYS A 651 -26.05 25.24 -12.49
CA LYS A 651 -27.43 25.73 -12.38
C LYS A 651 -28.42 24.68 -12.86
N LYS A 652 -28.23 24.15 -14.07
CA LYS A 652 -29.04 23.06 -14.65
C LYS A 652 -29.16 21.87 -13.70
N VAL A 653 -28.05 21.43 -13.09
CA VAL A 653 -28.07 20.31 -12.14
C VAL A 653 -28.85 20.61 -10.87
N ARG A 654 -28.75 21.84 -10.36
CA ARG A 654 -29.45 22.26 -9.14
C ARG A 654 -30.93 22.58 -9.38
N GLU A 655 -31.31 23.06 -10.56
CA GLU A 655 -32.66 23.54 -10.89
C GLU A 655 -33.49 22.53 -11.67
N GLU A 656 -32.99 22.00 -12.79
CA GLU A 656 -33.72 21.05 -13.65
C GLU A 656 -33.73 19.63 -13.04
N TYR A 657 -32.57 19.14 -12.57
CA TYR A 657 -32.48 17.81 -11.92
C TYR A 657 -32.73 17.85 -10.40
N GLY A 658 -32.96 19.03 -9.82
CA GLY A 658 -33.27 19.19 -8.39
C GLY A 658 -32.13 18.84 -7.41
N MET A 659 -30.90 18.66 -7.88
CA MET A 659 -29.78 18.17 -7.07
C MET A 659 -29.17 19.28 -6.20
N LYS A 660 -29.88 19.67 -5.14
CA LYS A 660 -29.50 20.77 -4.22
C LYS A 660 -28.24 20.49 -3.40
N ASN A 661 -27.70 19.28 -3.40
CA ASN A 661 -26.46 18.92 -2.70
C ASN A 661 -25.17 19.23 -3.49
N LEU A 662 -25.26 19.72 -4.75
CA LEU A 662 -24.10 20.17 -5.52
C LEU A 662 -23.66 21.58 -5.10
N TRP A 663 -22.42 21.72 -4.65
CA TRP A 663 -21.77 22.97 -4.21
C TRP A 663 -20.58 23.31 -5.13
N LEU A 664 -20.13 24.56 -5.10
CA LEU A 664 -19.03 25.05 -5.94
C LEU A 664 -17.80 25.38 -5.09
N MET A 665 -16.63 24.93 -5.54
CA MET A 665 -15.31 25.32 -5.04
C MET A 665 -14.47 25.94 -6.15
N LEU A 666 -13.80 27.05 -5.82
CA LEU A 666 -12.97 27.81 -6.75
C LEU A 666 -11.48 27.51 -6.52
N PRO A 667 -10.74 26.96 -7.51
CA PRO A 667 -9.30 26.72 -7.42
C PRO A 667 -8.45 27.96 -7.73
N PHE A 668 -7.20 27.90 -7.29
CA PHE A 668 -6.10 28.79 -7.62
C PHE A 668 -6.41 30.29 -7.45
N VAL A 669 -7.15 30.59 -6.37
CA VAL A 669 -7.44 31.96 -5.94
C VAL A 669 -6.13 32.62 -5.49
N ARG A 670 -5.83 33.81 -6.02
CA ARG A 670 -4.62 34.56 -5.67
C ARG A 670 -4.93 35.84 -4.89
N ARG A 671 -6.04 36.51 -5.22
CA ARG A 671 -6.37 37.87 -4.74
C ARG A 671 -7.84 38.00 -4.32
N ILE A 672 -8.10 38.82 -3.30
CA ILE A 672 -9.46 39.12 -2.80
C ILE A 672 -10.41 39.62 -3.91
N GLY A 673 -9.90 40.47 -4.80
CA GLY A 673 -10.67 41.00 -5.94
C GLY A 673 -11.16 39.92 -6.92
N GLU A 674 -10.53 38.76 -6.97
CA GLU A 674 -10.94 37.66 -7.85
C GLU A 674 -12.22 37.00 -7.35
N ILE A 675 -12.36 36.84 -6.03
CA ILE A 675 -13.59 36.32 -5.41
C ILE A 675 -14.74 37.32 -5.56
N ARG A 676 -14.47 38.62 -5.45
CA ARG A 676 -15.48 39.67 -5.70
C ARG A 676 -16.01 39.60 -7.13
N ALA A 677 -15.13 39.49 -8.14
CA ALA A 677 -15.53 39.35 -9.53
C ALA A 677 -16.34 38.07 -9.79
N ILE A 678 -15.92 36.92 -9.23
CA ILE A 678 -16.63 35.65 -9.39
C ILE A 678 -17.99 35.65 -8.68
N ARG A 679 -18.14 36.36 -7.55
CA ARG A 679 -19.44 36.51 -6.87
C ARG A 679 -20.46 37.28 -7.70
N GLU A 680 -20.05 38.31 -8.44
CA GLU A 680 -20.95 38.99 -9.38
C GLU A 680 -21.29 38.09 -10.59
N MET A 681 -20.32 37.37 -11.17
CA MET A 681 -20.60 36.38 -12.24
C MET A 681 -21.58 35.28 -11.79
N LEU A 682 -21.46 34.78 -10.56
CA LEU A 682 -22.40 33.83 -9.97
C LEU A 682 -23.81 34.41 -9.86
N LYS A 683 -23.92 35.67 -9.40
CA LYS A 683 -25.16 36.41 -9.26
C LYS A 683 -25.84 36.68 -10.61
N GLU A 684 -25.08 37.03 -11.65
CA GLU A 684 -25.57 37.15 -13.04
C GLU A 684 -26.17 35.84 -13.57
N HIS A 685 -25.60 34.70 -13.16
CA HIS A 685 -26.13 33.38 -13.50
C HIS A 685 -27.30 32.94 -12.59
N GLY A 686 -27.64 33.69 -11.54
CA GLY A 686 -28.67 33.31 -10.55
C GLY A 686 -28.21 32.29 -9.51
N LEU A 687 -26.90 32.02 -9.40
CA LEU A 687 -26.32 31.19 -8.35
C LEU A 687 -25.99 32.07 -7.15
N HIS A 688 -26.80 31.97 -6.09
CA HIS A 688 -26.62 32.73 -4.86
C HIS A 688 -26.29 31.79 -3.69
N ARG A 689 -25.45 32.23 -2.76
CA ARG A 689 -25.19 31.50 -1.51
C ARG A 689 -26.49 31.37 -0.70
N THR A 690 -26.82 30.15 -0.30
CA THR A 690 -28.03 29.82 0.47
C THR A 690 -27.69 28.80 1.56
N LEU A 691 -28.69 28.19 2.20
CA LEU A 691 -28.47 27.04 3.07
C LEU A 691 -28.04 25.80 2.28
N ASP A 692 -28.48 25.66 1.03
CA ASP A 692 -28.27 24.50 0.16
C ASP A 692 -27.25 24.73 -0.98
N PHE A 693 -26.89 25.97 -1.34
CA PHE A 693 -25.75 26.27 -2.20
C PHE A 693 -24.62 26.91 -1.40
N LYS A 694 -23.46 26.26 -1.39
CA LYS A 694 -22.25 26.71 -0.71
C LYS A 694 -21.17 27.09 -1.70
N LEU A 695 -20.47 28.19 -1.41
CA LEU A 695 -19.30 28.65 -2.15
C LEU A 695 -18.05 28.42 -1.32
N TRP A 696 -17.16 27.59 -1.84
CA TRP A 696 -15.86 27.28 -1.23
C TRP A 696 -14.72 27.83 -2.07
N ILE A 697 -13.54 27.98 -1.46
CA ILE A 697 -12.28 28.27 -2.17
C ILE A 697 -11.24 27.20 -1.84
N MET A 698 -10.32 26.96 -2.77
CA MET A 698 -9.13 26.16 -2.47
C MET A 698 -8.04 27.07 -1.89
N VAL A 699 -7.50 26.68 -0.73
CA VAL A 699 -6.39 27.37 -0.06
C VAL A 699 -5.13 26.62 -0.45
N GLU A 700 -4.54 27.06 -1.56
CA GLU A 700 -3.39 26.41 -2.20
C GLU A 700 -2.28 27.38 -2.63
N VAL A 701 -2.51 28.69 -2.53
CA VAL A 701 -1.52 29.74 -2.83
C VAL A 701 -1.16 30.46 -1.53
N PRO A 702 0.12 30.76 -1.22
CA PRO A 702 0.51 31.39 0.04
C PRO A 702 -0.26 32.68 0.40
N SER A 703 -0.67 33.49 -0.60
CA SER A 703 -1.51 34.68 -0.35
C SER A 703 -2.85 34.34 0.32
N THR A 704 -3.46 33.19 -0.01
CA THR A 704 -4.70 32.72 0.61
C THR A 704 -4.52 32.30 2.07
N VAL A 705 -3.33 31.81 2.46
CA VAL A 705 -2.98 31.50 3.85
C VAL A 705 -2.82 32.76 4.68
N PHE A 706 -2.14 33.77 4.14
CA PHE A 706 -1.88 35.01 4.89
C PHE A 706 -3.13 35.87 5.02
N LEU A 707 -3.97 35.95 3.98
CA LEU A 707 -5.19 36.78 3.91
C LEU A 707 -6.49 35.99 4.18
N ILE A 708 -6.41 34.82 4.82
CA ILE A 708 -7.53 33.90 5.00
C ILE A 708 -8.72 34.54 5.75
N ASP A 709 -8.44 35.46 6.68
CA ASP A 709 -9.40 36.30 7.39
C ASP A 709 -10.23 37.17 6.43
N GLN A 710 -9.57 37.82 5.47
CA GLN A 710 -10.24 38.65 4.46
C GLN A 710 -11.05 37.79 3.49
N PHE A 711 -10.55 36.62 3.09
CA PHE A 711 -11.33 35.67 2.29
C PHE A 711 -12.58 35.17 3.04
N CYS A 712 -12.52 34.98 4.35
CA CYS A 712 -13.69 34.68 5.18
C CYS A 712 -14.69 35.85 5.21
N GLN A 713 -14.21 37.10 5.32
CA GLN A 713 -15.04 38.31 5.27
C GLN A 713 -15.74 38.53 3.92
N GLU A 714 -15.14 38.08 2.80
CA GLU A 714 -15.81 38.05 1.49
C GLU A 714 -16.98 37.08 1.39
N GLY A 715 -17.31 36.36 2.47
CA GLY A 715 -18.47 35.50 2.53
C GLY A 715 -18.30 34.25 1.67
N ILE A 716 -17.30 33.45 1.99
CA ILE A 716 -17.21 32.03 1.63
C ILE A 716 -17.91 31.19 2.71
N ASP A 717 -18.38 29.98 2.37
CA ASP A 717 -18.94 29.01 3.32
C ASP A 717 -17.91 28.00 3.83
N GLY A 718 -16.84 27.81 3.07
CA GLY A 718 -15.80 26.86 3.38
C GLY A 718 -14.52 27.07 2.59
N VAL A 719 -13.49 26.35 3.00
CA VAL A 719 -12.19 26.27 2.35
C VAL A 719 -11.80 24.81 2.24
N SER A 720 -11.09 24.44 1.19
CA SER A 720 -10.35 23.18 1.14
C SER A 720 -8.88 23.49 0.95
N ILE A 721 -8.03 23.05 1.88
CA ILE A 721 -6.59 23.21 1.75
C ILE A 721 -6.10 22.25 0.67
N GLY A 722 -5.56 22.80 -0.42
CA GLY A 722 -4.91 22.04 -1.48
C GLY A 722 -3.46 21.77 -1.09
N SER A 723 -3.24 20.77 -0.23
CA SER A 723 -1.93 20.57 0.43
C SER A 723 -0.78 20.35 -0.55
N ASN A 724 -1.07 19.77 -1.72
CA ASN A 724 -0.10 19.54 -2.79
C ASN A 724 0.48 20.85 -3.36
N ASP A 725 -0.39 21.70 -3.93
CA ASP A 725 0.01 22.95 -4.58
C ASP A 725 0.46 23.98 -3.52
N LEU A 726 -0.10 23.92 -2.30
CA LEU A 726 0.38 24.70 -1.16
C LEU A 726 1.82 24.33 -0.76
N THR A 727 2.15 23.04 -0.71
CA THR A 727 3.51 22.56 -0.39
C THR A 727 4.51 23.02 -1.46
N GLN A 728 4.17 22.84 -2.74
CA GLN A 728 4.99 23.31 -3.85
C GLN A 728 5.30 24.81 -3.74
N LEU A 729 4.28 25.65 -3.48
CA LEU A 729 4.44 27.11 -3.44
C LEU A 729 5.02 27.66 -2.12
N ILE A 730 4.87 26.95 -1.00
CA ILE A 730 5.54 27.33 0.26
C ILE A 730 7.03 26.97 0.23
N LEU A 731 7.38 25.82 -0.35
CA LEU A 731 8.77 25.34 -0.39
C LEU A 731 9.54 25.83 -1.63
N GLY A 732 8.85 26.32 -2.67
CA GLY A 732 9.48 26.69 -3.95
C GLY A 732 9.91 25.47 -4.77
N ILE A 733 9.19 24.35 -4.62
CA ILE A 733 9.52 23.05 -5.22
C ILE A 733 8.47 22.70 -6.28
N ASP A 734 8.92 22.37 -7.49
CA ASP A 734 8.10 21.62 -8.44
C ASP A 734 8.28 20.13 -8.13
N ARG A 735 7.21 19.44 -7.73
CA ARG A 735 7.26 18.01 -7.39
C ARG A 735 7.45 17.11 -8.62
N ASP A 736 7.13 17.62 -9.81
CA ASP A 736 7.28 16.90 -11.07
C ASP A 736 8.75 17.02 -11.58
N ASN A 737 9.57 17.87 -10.94
CA ASN A 737 11.02 17.95 -11.13
C ASN A 737 11.74 16.88 -10.28
N ALA A 738 12.32 15.89 -10.96
CA ALA A 738 12.97 14.74 -10.32
C ALA A 738 14.10 15.09 -9.31
N THR A 739 14.77 16.24 -9.45
CA THR A 739 15.83 16.67 -8.51
C THR A 739 15.26 17.28 -7.23
N LEU A 740 14.08 17.89 -7.28
CA LEU A 740 13.47 18.55 -6.12
C LEU A 740 12.33 17.73 -5.49
N ALA A 741 11.88 16.67 -6.16
CA ALA A 741 10.81 15.79 -5.70
C ALA A 741 11.09 15.13 -4.34
N GLU A 742 12.36 14.85 -4.00
CA GLU A 742 12.73 14.30 -2.69
C GLU A 742 12.54 15.31 -1.54
N GLY A 743 12.60 16.62 -1.83
CA GLY A 743 12.33 17.69 -0.86
C GLY A 743 10.84 18.01 -0.66
N PHE A 744 9.93 17.38 -1.42
CA PHE A 744 8.50 17.57 -1.29
C PHE A 744 7.93 16.77 -0.12
N ASP A 745 7.60 17.44 0.99
CA ASP A 745 6.86 16.84 2.11
C ASP A 745 5.74 17.76 2.61
N GLU A 746 4.49 17.29 2.52
CA GLU A 746 3.30 18.00 3.01
C GLU A 746 3.30 18.16 4.55
N ARG A 747 4.15 17.42 5.26
CA ARG A 747 4.39 17.50 6.72
C ARG A 747 5.50 18.49 7.09
N ASN A 748 6.11 19.18 6.12
CA ASN A 748 7.13 20.19 6.40
C ASN A 748 6.58 21.27 7.37
N GLN A 749 7.41 21.72 8.30
CA GLN A 749 7.01 22.67 9.35
C GLN A 749 6.47 24.01 8.81
N ALA A 750 6.94 24.48 7.65
CA ALA A 750 6.38 25.67 7.01
C ALA A 750 4.94 25.45 6.52
N VAL A 751 4.68 24.28 5.92
CA VAL A 751 3.35 23.86 5.47
C VAL A 751 2.42 23.61 6.66
N LEU A 752 2.87 22.89 7.70
CA LEU A 752 2.09 22.65 8.91
C LEU A 752 1.67 23.96 9.61
N ARG A 753 2.54 24.98 9.68
CA ARG A 753 2.18 26.30 10.23
C ARG A 753 1.17 27.05 9.37
N ALA A 754 1.27 26.94 8.05
CA ALA A 754 0.29 27.50 7.12
C ALA A 754 -1.09 26.84 7.28
N VAL A 755 -1.12 25.50 7.35
CA VAL A 755 -2.32 24.69 7.61
C VAL A 755 -2.93 25.06 8.97
N GLU A 756 -2.14 25.11 10.03
CA GLU A 756 -2.58 25.47 11.39
C GLU A 756 -3.21 26.86 11.42
N ARG A 757 -2.58 27.86 10.77
CA ARG A 757 -3.14 29.22 10.64
C ARG A 757 -4.51 29.21 9.96
N VAL A 758 -4.63 28.53 8.82
CA VAL A 758 -5.86 28.48 8.04
C VAL A 758 -6.98 27.83 8.84
N VAL A 759 -6.74 26.69 9.47
CA VAL A 759 -7.73 25.98 10.30
C VAL A 759 -8.19 26.87 11.46
N LYS A 760 -7.26 27.49 12.21
CA LYS A 760 -7.60 28.36 13.35
C LYS A 760 -8.45 29.57 12.95
N VAL A 761 -8.03 30.32 11.92
CA VAL A 761 -8.78 31.51 11.48
C VAL A 761 -10.14 31.11 10.89
N CYS A 762 -10.24 30.03 10.10
CA CYS A 762 -11.53 29.57 9.61
C CYS A 762 -12.49 29.20 10.76
N ASN A 763 -11.98 28.58 11.83
CA ASN A 763 -12.76 28.27 13.03
C ASN A 763 -13.25 29.53 13.78
N GLU A 764 -12.42 30.57 13.90
CA GLU A 764 -12.81 31.88 14.47
C GLU A 764 -13.97 32.51 13.68
N TYR A 765 -13.92 32.44 12.35
CA TYR A 765 -14.95 32.95 11.44
C TYR A 765 -16.13 31.98 11.22
N LYS A 766 -16.12 30.79 11.84
CA LYS A 766 -17.10 29.71 11.67
C LYS A 766 -17.27 29.24 10.21
N VAL A 767 -16.20 29.34 9.43
CA VAL A 767 -16.08 28.87 8.04
C VAL A 767 -15.62 27.41 8.04
N THR A 768 -16.23 26.57 7.20
CA THR A 768 -15.88 25.14 7.11
C THR A 768 -14.44 25.00 6.63
N CYS A 769 -13.53 24.40 7.41
CA CYS A 769 -12.17 24.10 6.95
C CYS A 769 -12.02 22.61 6.62
N SER A 770 -11.69 22.31 5.38
CA SER A 770 -11.36 20.97 4.86
C SER A 770 -9.90 20.92 4.42
N LEU A 771 -9.33 19.72 4.28
CA LEU A 771 -8.09 19.48 3.55
C LEU A 771 -8.32 18.41 2.50
N CYS A 772 -7.84 18.65 1.28
CA CYS A 772 -7.90 17.71 0.17
C CYS A 772 -6.48 17.42 -0.36
N GLY A 773 -6.14 16.13 -0.38
CA GLY A 773 -4.80 15.66 -0.73
C GLY A 773 -4.65 14.19 -0.36
N GLN A 774 -3.50 13.60 -0.68
CA GLN A 774 -3.22 12.21 -0.29
C GLN A 774 -2.69 12.12 1.15
N ALA A 775 -2.07 13.18 1.70
CA ALA A 775 -1.51 13.17 3.06
C ALA A 775 -2.43 12.56 4.15
N PRO A 776 -3.71 12.96 4.35
CA PRO A 776 -4.56 12.35 5.39
C PRO A 776 -5.01 10.90 5.12
N SER A 777 -4.79 10.41 3.89
CA SER A 777 -5.01 9.00 3.50
C SER A 777 -3.78 8.14 3.81
N VAL A 778 -2.58 8.73 3.64
CA VAL A 778 -1.27 8.05 3.75
C VAL A 778 -0.71 8.13 5.17
N TYR A 779 -0.77 9.30 5.80
CA TYR A 779 -0.11 9.66 7.07
C TYR A 779 -1.14 9.86 8.21
N PRO A 780 -1.33 8.86 9.10
CA PRO A 780 -2.29 8.94 10.19
C PRO A 780 -1.96 10.06 11.20
N ASP A 781 -0.67 10.28 11.47
CA ASP A 781 -0.12 11.35 12.30
C ASP A 781 -0.51 12.74 11.79
N PHE A 782 -0.47 12.96 10.47
CA PHE A 782 -0.95 14.19 9.85
C PHE A 782 -2.46 14.36 10.06
N ALA A 783 -3.26 13.29 9.89
CA ALA A 783 -4.68 13.33 10.18
C ALA A 783 -4.98 13.63 11.67
N GLU A 784 -4.26 13.01 12.62
CA GLU A 784 -4.38 13.36 14.05
C GLU A 784 -4.05 14.85 14.28
N LYS A 785 -2.99 15.37 13.64
CA LYS A 785 -2.58 16.78 13.76
C LYS A 785 -3.64 17.75 13.26
N LEU A 786 -4.30 17.45 12.14
CA LEU A 786 -5.41 18.25 11.61
C LEU A 786 -6.60 18.27 12.58
N VAL A 787 -6.91 17.16 13.26
CA VAL A 787 -7.93 17.13 14.33
C VAL A 787 -7.49 17.95 15.53
N GLU A 788 -6.22 17.91 15.95
CA GLU A 788 -5.70 18.77 17.02
C GLU A 788 -5.79 20.27 16.68
N PHE A 789 -5.61 20.65 15.42
CA PHE A 789 -5.82 22.03 14.95
C PHE A 789 -7.31 22.41 14.91
N GLY A 790 -8.22 21.43 14.91
CA GLY A 790 -9.67 21.62 14.87
C GLY A 790 -10.25 21.65 13.45
N ILE A 791 -9.71 20.85 12.51
CA ILE A 791 -10.26 20.80 11.15
C ILE A 791 -11.70 20.27 11.15
N THR A 792 -12.56 20.85 10.32
CA THR A 792 -13.99 20.46 10.27
C THR A 792 -14.24 19.26 9.36
N SER A 793 -13.36 19.00 8.39
CA SER A 793 -13.45 17.85 7.49
C SER A 793 -12.12 17.47 6.85
N MET A 794 -12.03 16.25 6.31
CA MET A 794 -10.92 15.79 5.46
C MET A 794 -11.47 15.07 4.23
N SER A 795 -10.87 15.32 3.07
CA SER A 795 -11.23 14.67 1.81
C SER A 795 -10.14 13.68 1.41
N VAL A 796 -10.45 12.38 1.52
CA VAL A 796 -9.50 11.26 1.37
C VAL A 796 -9.77 10.41 0.14
N ASN A 797 -8.84 9.52 -0.22
CA ASN A 797 -9.10 8.53 -1.26
C ASN A 797 -10.19 7.53 -0.78
N PRO A 798 -11.04 7.00 -1.68
CA PRO A 798 -12.13 6.09 -1.30
C PRO A 798 -11.72 4.87 -0.47
N ASP A 799 -10.56 4.28 -0.77
CA ASP A 799 -10.03 3.11 -0.08
C ASP A 799 -9.59 3.38 1.37
N ALA A 800 -9.33 4.65 1.71
CA ALA A 800 -8.88 5.09 3.03
C ALA A 800 -10.01 5.53 3.98
N VAL A 801 -11.25 5.73 3.49
CA VAL A 801 -12.38 6.30 4.25
C VAL A 801 -12.56 5.70 5.65
N GLU A 802 -12.66 4.38 5.75
CA GLU A 802 -12.85 3.70 7.05
C GLU A 802 -11.64 3.84 7.98
N ARG A 803 -10.42 3.77 7.41
CA ARG A 803 -9.17 3.90 8.17
C ARG A 803 -9.07 5.30 8.75
N THR A 804 -9.22 6.33 7.93
CA THR A 804 -9.15 7.72 8.37
C THR A 804 -10.25 8.05 9.36
N ARG A 805 -11.50 7.55 9.19
CA ARG A 805 -12.56 7.78 10.20
C ARG A 805 -12.20 7.19 11.58
N ARG A 806 -11.59 6.01 11.65
CA ARG A 806 -11.12 5.43 12.93
C ARG A 806 -9.96 6.22 13.54
N VAL A 807 -9.03 6.71 12.73
CA VAL A 807 -7.93 7.59 13.18
C VAL A 807 -8.48 8.90 13.74
N VAL A 808 -9.43 9.53 13.03
CA VAL A 808 -10.10 10.76 13.45
C VAL A 808 -10.90 10.56 14.75
N ALA A 809 -11.67 9.49 14.89
CA ALA A 809 -12.37 9.16 16.14
C ALA A 809 -11.40 9.02 17.34
N SER A 810 -10.25 8.36 17.13
CA SER A 810 -9.19 8.25 18.13
C SER A 810 -8.59 9.62 18.49
N ALA A 811 -8.31 10.45 17.50
CA ALA A 811 -7.77 11.80 17.68
C ALA A 811 -8.75 12.72 18.42
N GLU A 812 -10.03 12.68 18.08
CA GLU A 812 -11.10 13.43 18.78
C GLU A 812 -11.19 13.01 20.25
N MET A 813 -11.18 11.71 20.54
CA MET A 813 -11.18 11.20 21.92
C MET A 813 -9.94 11.65 22.69
N LYS A 814 -8.74 11.62 22.09
CA LYS A 814 -7.50 12.18 22.68
C LYS A 814 -7.66 13.66 23.00
N VAL A 815 -8.25 14.46 22.11
CA VAL A 815 -8.48 15.90 22.32
C VAL A 815 -9.50 16.15 23.45
N LEU A 816 -10.58 15.38 23.51
CA LEU A 816 -11.58 15.47 24.59
C LEU A 816 -10.98 15.12 25.95
N LEU A 817 -10.25 14.00 26.06
CA LEU A 817 -9.55 13.61 27.29
C LEU A 817 -8.52 14.65 27.74
N LYS A 818 -7.74 15.23 26.81
CA LYS A 818 -6.82 16.34 27.10
C LYS A 818 -7.54 17.59 27.64
N ARG A 819 -8.76 17.90 27.16
CA ARG A 819 -9.58 19.03 27.65
C ARG A 819 -10.16 18.75 29.04
N LEU A 820 -10.72 17.55 29.26
CA LEU A 820 -11.24 17.13 30.56
C LEU A 820 -10.15 17.13 31.64
N ALA A 821 -8.95 16.63 31.33
CA ALA A 821 -7.82 16.67 32.23
C ALA A 821 -7.45 18.10 32.67
N LYS A 822 -7.44 19.09 31.75
CA LYS A 822 -7.20 20.49 32.11
C LYS A 822 -8.27 21.06 33.04
N LEU A 823 -9.55 20.85 32.71
CA LEU A 823 -10.67 21.30 33.54
C LEU A 823 -10.61 20.71 34.96
N SER A 824 -10.20 19.44 35.09
CA SER A 824 -10.03 18.78 36.40
C SER A 824 -8.86 19.29 37.25
N VAL A 825 -7.91 20.01 36.63
CA VAL A 825 -6.77 20.64 37.30
C VAL A 825 -7.07 22.10 37.64
N GLU A 826 -7.87 22.78 36.81
CA GLU A 826 -8.26 24.18 37.00
C GLU A 826 -9.42 24.37 38.00
N ASN A 827 -10.21 23.33 38.30
CA ASN A 827 -11.36 23.45 39.20
C ASN A 827 -11.47 22.26 40.21
N PRO A 828 -10.85 22.35 41.41
CA PRO A 828 -10.76 21.23 42.35
C PRO A 828 -12.07 20.80 43.03
N GLU A 829 -13.12 21.64 43.01
CA GLU A 829 -14.31 21.46 43.87
C GLU A 829 -15.37 20.48 43.30
N HIS A 830 -15.38 20.18 42.00
CA HIS A 830 -16.36 19.28 41.37
C HIS A 830 -16.00 17.78 41.40
N LYS A 831 -15.20 17.32 42.37
CA LYS A 831 -14.85 15.89 42.49
C LYS A 831 -15.98 14.99 43.02
N ASN A 832 -17.09 15.54 43.51
CA ASN A 832 -18.17 14.79 44.16
C ASN A 832 -19.47 14.64 43.34
N GLU A 833 -19.58 15.18 42.13
CA GLU A 833 -20.83 15.14 41.32
C GLU A 833 -20.75 14.25 40.07
N LEU A 834 -19.65 13.51 39.89
CA LEU A 834 -19.44 12.57 38.77
C LEU A 834 -19.28 11.12 39.25
N ALA A 835 -19.91 10.79 40.38
CA ALA A 835 -19.91 9.46 40.99
C ALA A 835 -21.28 8.75 40.95
N ASP A 836 -22.31 9.42 40.39
CA ASP A 836 -23.67 8.90 40.14
C ASP A 836 -23.95 8.81 38.62
#